data_AF-A0A5A7S5L1-F1
#
_entry.id   AF-A0A5A7S5L1-F1
#
_cell.length_a   1.000
_cell.length_b   1.000
_cell.length_c   1.000
_cell.angle_alpha   90.00
_cell.angle_beta   90.00
_cell.angle_gamma   90.00
#
_symmetry.space_group_name_H-M   'P 1'
#
loop_
_entity.id
_entity.type
_entity.pdbx_description
1 polymer ?
#
loop_
_entity_poly.entity_id
_entity_poly.type
_entity_poly.pdbx_seq_one_letter_code
_entity_poly.pdbx_strand_id
1 'polypeptide(L)'
;MVLINVDESKVKQWPAREIAKINGSDPYTLAAKLALNDWSYSDGAVVAVVDDKMIDDTLEHYSNEIKGDLEPKKTIRKHFEVEKTNDIYQQSFEFYVPEGYKIMKVRSWYPCFYLSFGIPGIFENVINMSIPSGDRDLQIYYRGEEGWIEAGVTEAWNAKEGMDTEKTTVFIYKSGKWMAALTDAPTKPIIPMANDKEPQKHRSIFGFVKFGRYGRLIDVIKNIRKTVYQTEIEIYPGVELVIPDSPPYGCKNVVFRLEWNNPSYDLGIAIIGPGGEVVARTDGKKSYDEDSKDTVFEERGDNYKVLYMEKLGECEESEHYKVAVFALTDIHTPVNFTITYSWDKKASEKERDALTSATEGAVLASVLNAPLIYTRPDRVPWVTENVLYKLGVKRIYLVDIGGRAKEDVIGKLKGICKMERFTDCFSIYDKIRELTDQNDIIFSTLDPWTYWYVGELEPAGEWKGALAIGPAAYLAAHHGSPVIIIENHPEISGATSWHINFWRRYPDGFSNEPTVAEMYITGRRVYNFLKEHGFDKEGEENLITVAGQFDLGFTWDRAFVGKARSGRFLGQPVDLSTWICRNIFYPALIFENPALNGEVTLVNGSKSARRFPWYGRLGLRILKESKYESFRYPVLDTLICYDYRFNTRASKYWGFKYKCADGTIPGESKTGERIDEGVMERINGKKGDIFPDLSAPDVQPFYLKRAGYEPVYSTNFSANMKNLNNGVILWLINTHGGSTNGGLLMFWDVKRENPIGYPAIPLAGYKKEPNPWRAYEWFLGSTEEPDTLTAEIHGILAALLGNPNMHGVITTAFDWAPAKLPIRDAVGTLLSKIPIIKHIVPNWLKNTQDYYDGVVITVFLGRFGTSWYNGTQIDDALGNIHSTGISATSCLIAGSYLQVALVRHGSVFQIMDPWATSWYSDIWQGMVPRGIALGKTIGEIYSEGLKKVGILYITEPPQWWWDLMENVCLFGDPKLRVWTPSTEYSDANHWKREDVQPLKWDGKEELYVDGHMLFGASAYPHARSELNVQLIVAVIAVILIVVLVSIGVSLLKKKESKNKESGKRKTATRGKRKR
;
A
#
# COMPACT_ATOMS: atom_id res chain seq x y z
N MET A 1 -11.20 11.66 -33.00
CA MET A 1 -10.88 12.13 -31.63
C MET A 1 -12.08 12.86 -31.09
N VAL A 2 -12.50 12.55 -29.87
CA VAL A 2 -13.60 13.24 -29.19
C VAL A 2 -13.01 14.16 -28.12
N LEU A 3 -13.41 15.42 -28.11
CA LEU A 3 -12.97 16.44 -27.16
C LEU A 3 -14.14 16.82 -26.28
N ILE A 4 -14.03 16.54 -24.98
CA ILE A 4 -15.09 16.78 -23.99
C ILE A 4 -14.67 17.97 -23.13
N ASN A 5 -15.28 19.15 -23.33
CA ASN A 5 -14.88 20.41 -22.67
C ASN A 5 -13.38 20.76 -22.79
N VAL A 6 -12.70 20.23 -23.81
CA VAL A 6 -11.30 20.51 -24.11
C VAL A 6 -11.20 21.34 -25.39
N ASP A 7 -10.45 22.43 -25.31
CA ASP A 7 -10.13 23.26 -26.48
C ASP A 7 -9.22 22.48 -27.44
N GLU A 8 -9.61 22.40 -28.71
CA GLU A 8 -8.84 21.73 -29.77
C GLU A 8 -7.40 22.24 -29.88
N SER A 9 -7.16 23.51 -29.56
CA SER A 9 -5.83 24.10 -29.56
C SER A 9 -4.87 23.44 -28.56
N LYS A 10 -5.37 22.76 -27.52
CA LYS A 10 -4.59 22.06 -26.48
C LYS A 10 -4.16 20.63 -26.87
N VAL A 11 -4.67 20.12 -27.99
CA VAL A 11 -4.50 18.70 -28.39
C VAL A 11 -3.93 18.54 -29.81
N LYS A 12 -3.31 19.60 -30.36
CA LYS A 12 -2.70 19.58 -31.71
C LYS A 12 -1.61 18.51 -31.88
N GLN A 13 -1.05 18.03 -30.78
CA GLN A 13 -0.06 16.94 -30.74
C GLN A 13 -0.64 15.56 -31.10
N TRP A 14 -1.97 15.40 -31.11
CA TRP A 14 -2.63 14.14 -31.45
C TRP A 14 -3.34 14.26 -32.80
N PRO A 15 -2.71 13.82 -33.90
CA PRO A 15 -3.32 13.91 -35.22
C PRO A 15 -4.56 13.02 -35.27
N ALA A 16 -5.69 13.59 -35.66
CA ALA A 16 -6.94 12.87 -35.84
C ALA A 16 -7.57 13.23 -37.18
N ARG A 17 -8.10 12.23 -37.89
CA ARG A 17 -8.81 12.44 -39.16
C ARG A 17 -10.08 13.27 -38.96
N GLU A 18 -10.79 13.01 -37.86
CA GLU A 18 -12.03 13.68 -37.48
C GLU A 18 -11.97 14.08 -36.00
N ILE A 19 -12.52 15.26 -35.70
CA ILE A 19 -12.57 15.82 -34.34
C ILE A 19 -14.03 16.15 -34.01
N ALA A 20 -14.61 15.43 -33.07
CA ALA A 20 -15.91 15.73 -32.50
C ALA A 20 -15.73 16.55 -31.22
N LYS A 21 -16.35 17.74 -31.14
CA LYS A 21 -16.30 18.60 -29.95
C LYS A 21 -17.61 18.54 -29.20
N ILE A 22 -17.54 18.12 -27.95
CA ILE A 22 -18.67 18.03 -27.04
C ILE A 22 -18.43 18.99 -25.90
N ASN A 23 -19.20 20.08 -25.89
CA ASN A 23 -19.11 21.11 -24.85
C ASN A 23 -20.41 21.19 -24.06
N GLY A 24 -20.30 21.39 -22.75
CA GLY A 24 -21.43 21.55 -21.83
C GLY A 24 -21.02 22.31 -20.58
N SER A 25 -21.94 23.13 -20.06
CA SER A 25 -21.76 23.92 -18.83
C SER A 25 -22.40 23.27 -17.59
N ASP A 26 -23.11 22.16 -17.78
CA ASP A 26 -23.82 21.43 -16.75
C ASP A 26 -23.78 19.92 -17.05
N PRO A 27 -23.87 19.05 -16.03
CA PRO A 27 -23.75 17.60 -16.21
C PRO A 27 -24.85 17.02 -17.10
N TYR A 28 -26.08 17.54 -17.05
CA TYR A 28 -27.22 17.02 -17.81
C TYR A 28 -27.03 17.21 -19.32
N THR A 29 -26.65 18.41 -19.72
CA THR A 29 -26.37 18.74 -21.12
C THR A 29 -25.16 17.97 -21.64
N LEU A 30 -24.10 17.83 -20.83
CA LEU A 30 -22.90 17.11 -21.22
C LEU A 30 -23.19 15.63 -21.45
N ALA A 31 -23.84 14.96 -20.48
CA ALA A 31 -24.24 13.56 -20.59
C ALA A 31 -25.20 13.32 -21.76
N ALA A 32 -26.18 14.20 -21.96
CA ALA A 32 -27.10 14.13 -23.10
C ALA A 32 -26.38 14.19 -24.45
N LYS A 33 -25.41 15.10 -24.60
CA LYS A 33 -24.62 15.23 -25.84
C LYS A 33 -23.69 14.04 -26.04
N LEU A 34 -23.06 13.52 -24.98
CA LEU A 34 -22.23 12.32 -25.06
C LEU A 34 -23.07 11.12 -25.49
N ALA A 35 -24.21 10.89 -24.84
CA ALA A 35 -25.10 9.81 -25.21
C ALA A 35 -25.59 9.91 -26.66
N LEU A 36 -25.97 11.11 -27.13
CA LEU A 36 -26.36 11.27 -28.54
C LEU A 36 -25.18 11.18 -29.50
N ASN A 37 -23.96 11.53 -29.09
CA ASN A 37 -22.77 11.34 -29.90
C ASN A 37 -22.47 9.85 -30.05
N ASP A 38 -22.55 9.08 -28.97
CA ASP A 38 -22.06 7.71 -28.93
C ASP A 38 -23.15 6.66 -29.18
N TRP A 39 -24.44 7.01 -29.12
CA TRP A 39 -25.55 6.05 -29.27
C TRP A 39 -26.52 6.44 -30.38
N SER A 40 -26.83 5.49 -31.26
CA SER A 40 -27.89 5.60 -32.28
C SER A 40 -29.26 5.26 -31.68
N TYR A 41 -29.30 4.25 -30.82
CA TYR A 41 -30.46 3.87 -30.01
C TYR A 41 -29.99 3.11 -28.76
N SER A 42 -30.84 2.97 -27.76
CA SER A 42 -30.60 2.04 -26.65
C SER A 42 -31.92 1.59 -26.02
N ASP A 43 -32.03 0.29 -25.71
CA ASP A 43 -33.21 -0.25 -25.04
C ASP A 43 -33.24 0.10 -23.54
N GLY A 44 -32.07 0.32 -22.94
CA GLY A 44 -31.89 0.71 -21.54
C GLY A 44 -31.21 2.07 -21.41
N ALA A 45 -31.44 2.77 -20.30
CA ALA A 45 -30.58 3.90 -19.90
C ALA A 45 -30.43 3.92 -18.39
N VAL A 46 -29.23 4.22 -17.92
CA VAL A 46 -29.00 4.51 -16.51
C VAL A 46 -29.22 6.00 -16.30
N VAL A 47 -30.10 6.36 -15.38
CA VAL A 47 -30.39 7.75 -15.03
C VAL A 47 -29.97 7.96 -13.59
N ALA A 48 -28.90 8.73 -13.38
CA ALA A 48 -28.42 9.06 -12.04
C ALA A 48 -28.98 10.41 -11.56
N VAL A 49 -29.42 10.46 -10.31
CA VAL A 49 -29.93 11.68 -9.68
C VAL A 49 -28.77 12.48 -9.11
N VAL A 50 -28.50 13.66 -9.69
CA VAL A 50 -27.38 14.53 -9.31
C VAL A 50 -27.81 15.99 -9.28
N ASP A 51 -27.11 16.81 -8.49
CA ASP A 51 -27.25 18.28 -8.54
C ASP A 51 -26.13 18.89 -9.40
N ASP A 52 -26.39 20.04 -10.04
CA ASP A 52 -25.42 20.72 -10.92
C ASP A 52 -24.49 21.67 -10.17
N LYS A 53 -24.70 21.80 -8.85
CA LYS A 53 -23.85 22.57 -7.96
C LYS A 53 -23.35 21.66 -6.87
N MET A 54 -22.04 21.71 -6.61
CA MET A 54 -21.49 21.22 -5.36
C MET A 54 -22.24 21.91 -4.23
N ILE A 55 -22.76 21.12 -3.30
CA ILE A 55 -23.52 21.65 -2.17
C ILE A 55 -22.47 22.13 -1.18
N ASP A 56 -22.60 23.35 -0.68
CA ASP A 56 -21.67 23.84 0.32
C ASP A 56 -21.71 22.93 1.56
N ASP A 57 -20.52 22.66 2.11
CA ASP A 57 -20.40 21.84 3.31
C ASP A 57 -21.26 22.43 4.42
N THR A 58 -22.08 21.61 5.05
CA THR A 58 -22.69 22.00 6.32
C THR A 58 -21.56 22.08 7.32
N LEU A 59 -21.26 23.28 7.84
CA LEU A 59 -20.33 23.46 8.95
C LEU A 59 -21.13 23.50 10.24
N GLU A 60 -21.10 22.40 10.98
CA GLU A 60 -21.70 22.32 12.32
C GLU A 60 -20.60 21.99 13.31
N HIS A 61 -20.46 22.81 14.36
CA HIS A 61 -19.49 22.58 15.41
C HIS A 61 -20.15 21.87 16.59
N TYR A 62 -19.54 20.78 17.04
CA TYR A 62 -19.97 20.02 18.20
C TYR A 62 -18.94 20.14 19.32
N SER A 63 -19.39 20.27 20.57
CA SER A 63 -18.51 20.23 21.74
C SER A 63 -19.24 19.71 22.97
N ASN A 64 -18.58 18.87 23.78
CA ASN A 64 -19.15 18.35 25.02
C ASN A 64 -18.06 17.98 26.04
N GLU A 65 -18.46 17.58 27.25
CA GLU A 65 -17.57 17.17 28.33
C GLU A 65 -17.95 15.82 28.96
N ILE A 66 -16.94 15.06 29.40
CA ILE A 66 -17.06 13.85 30.20
C ILE A 66 -16.22 14.03 31.46
N LYS A 67 -16.74 13.59 32.60
CA LYS A 67 -16.02 13.60 33.88
C LYS A 67 -15.76 12.17 34.33
N GLY A 68 -14.62 11.96 34.96
CA GLY A 68 -14.24 10.69 35.54
C GLY A 68 -13.20 10.85 36.63
N ASP A 69 -12.85 9.71 37.22
CA ASP A 69 -11.85 9.63 38.28
C ASP A 69 -10.97 8.39 38.12
N LEU A 70 -9.77 8.47 38.68
CA LEU A 70 -8.86 7.34 38.85
C LEU A 70 -8.66 7.06 40.34
N GLU A 71 -9.06 5.86 40.74
CA GLU A 71 -8.91 5.37 42.11
C GLU A 71 -7.45 5.01 42.46
N PRO A 72 -7.05 5.07 43.74
CA PRO A 72 -5.71 4.69 44.19
C PRO A 72 -5.34 3.27 43.75
N LYS A 73 -4.28 3.18 42.95
CA LYS A 73 -3.84 1.93 42.35
C LYS A 73 -2.36 1.98 42.02
N LYS A 74 -1.67 0.87 42.29
CA LYS A 74 -0.22 0.75 42.08
C LYS A 74 0.09 0.22 40.69
N THR A 75 1.17 0.71 40.10
CA THR A 75 1.77 0.16 38.89
C THR A 75 2.25 -1.25 39.18
N ILE A 76 1.90 -2.21 38.31
CA ILE A 76 2.42 -3.58 38.42
C ILE A 76 3.75 -3.62 37.68
N ARG A 77 4.81 -4.06 38.37
CA ARG A 77 6.12 -4.28 37.77
C ARG A 77 6.41 -5.77 37.67
N LYS A 78 6.84 -6.22 36.49
CA LYS A 78 7.36 -7.57 36.25
C LYS A 78 8.76 -7.47 35.66
N HIS A 79 9.56 -8.48 35.94
CA HIS A 79 10.93 -8.57 35.47
C HIS A 79 11.24 -10.01 35.07
N PHE A 80 11.88 -10.16 33.91
CA PHE A 80 12.31 -11.43 33.35
C PHE A 80 13.76 -11.31 32.87
N GLU A 81 14.56 -12.34 33.14
CA GLU A 81 15.91 -12.48 32.60
C GLU A 81 15.85 -13.48 31.44
N VAL A 82 16.38 -13.09 30.28
CA VAL A 82 16.38 -13.92 29.06
C VAL A 82 17.80 -14.04 28.55
N GLU A 83 18.26 -15.26 28.28
CA GLU A 83 19.61 -15.48 27.81
C GLU A 83 19.71 -15.19 26.30
N LYS A 84 20.81 -14.56 25.88
CA LYS A 84 21.14 -14.34 24.46
C LYS A 84 21.30 -15.69 23.73
N THR A 85 20.69 -15.83 22.55
CA THR A 85 20.70 -17.07 21.74
C THR A 85 21.34 -16.92 20.36
N ASN A 86 21.34 -15.72 19.75
CA ASN A 86 21.64 -15.47 18.32
C ASN A 86 20.84 -16.39 17.39
N ASP A 87 19.53 -16.50 17.61
CA ASP A 87 18.65 -17.39 16.85
C ASP A 87 17.28 -16.74 16.64
N ILE A 88 16.59 -17.17 15.59
CA ILE A 88 15.24 -16.73 15.20
C ILE A 88 14.13 -17.39 16.04
N TYR A 89 14.49 -18.30 16.97
CA TYR A 89 13.51 -18.94 17.84
C TYR A 89 13.18 -18.04 19.03
N GLN A 90 11.89 -17.74 19.11
CA GLN A 90 11.30 -16.92 20.14
C GLN A 90 11.45 -17.53 21.55
N GLN A 91 11.89 -16.71 22.50
CA GLN A 91 11.89 -17.02 23.93
C GLN A 91 10.76 -16.24 24.62
N SER A 92 9.71 -16.95 25.07
CA SER A 92 8.48 -16.34 25.56
C SER A 92 8.21 -16.57 27.04
N PHE A 93 7.52 -15.63 27.67
CA PHE A 93 7.07 -15.71 29.06
C PHE A 93 5.67 -15.11 29.22
N GLU A 94 4.78 -15.89 29.85
CA GLU A 94 3.41 -15.48 30.13
C GLU A 94 3.28 -14.73 31.46
N PHE A 95 2.37 -13.77 31.50
CA PHE A 95 1.98 -13.04 32.70
C PHE A 95 0.49 -12.67 32.66
N TYR A 96 -0.03 -12.19 33.78
CA TYR A 96 -1.44 -11.84 33.91
C TYR A 96 -1.61 -10.33 34.16
N VAL A 97 -2.55 -9.73 33.43
CA VAL A 97 -2.95 -8.33 33.54
C VAL A 97 -4.37 -8.27 34.12
N PRO A 98 -4.56 -7.77 35.36
CA PRO A 98 -5.89 -7.63 35.96
C PRO A 98 -6.67 -6.44 35.38
N GLU A 99 -7.96 -6.35 35.71
CA GLU A 99 -8.81 -5.23 35.33
C GLU A 99 -8.33 -3.88 35.89
N GLY A 100 -8.75 -2.79 35.23
CA GLY A 100 -8.45 -1.40 35.58
C GLY A 100 -7.00 -0.97 35.35
N TYR A 101 -6.37 -1.54 34.32
CA TYR A 101 -5.10 -1.11 33.74
C TYR A 101 -5.31 -0.89 32.26
N LYS A 102 -4.68 0.13 31.68
CA LYS A 102 -4.92 0.52 30.27
C LYS A 102 -3.67 0.71 29.43
N ILE A 103 -2.51 0.90 30.05
CA ILE A 103 -1.23 1.03 29.34
C ILE A 103 -0.20 0.08 29.92
N MET A 104 0.61 -0.49 29.04
CA MET A 104 1.77 -1.31 29.37
C MET A 104 3.00 -0.73 28.70
N LYS A 105 4.04 -0.42 29.48
CA LYS A 105 5.37 -0.12 28.96
C LYS A 105 6.23 -1.36 29.08
N VAL A 106 6.82 -1.75 27.96
CA VAL A 106 7.72 -2.90 27.91
C VAL A 106 9.04 -2.44 27.36
N ARG A 107 10.09 -2.89 28.05
CA ARG A 107 11.46 -2.53 27.73
C ARG A 107 12.31 -3.76 27.91
N SER A 108 13.14 -4.04 26.92
CA SER A 108 14.24 -4.97 27.09
C SER A 108 15.55 -4.19 27.06
N TRP A 109 16.52 -4.52 27.90
CA TRP A 109 17.86 -3.90 27.94
C TRP A 109 18.92 -4.89 28.43
N TYR A 110 20.22 -4.55 28.35
CA TYR A 110 21.26 -5.39 28.97
C TYR A 110 22.45 -4.60 29.53
N PRO A 111 23.08 -5.05 30.63
CA PRO A 111 24.32 -4.46 31.13
C PRO A 111 25.46 -4.57 30.12
N CYS A 112 26.10 -3.45 29.77
CA CYS A 112 27.24 -3.43 28.87
C CYS A 112 28.17 -2.23 29.14
N PHE A 113 29.38 -2.26 28.60
CA PHE A 113 30.11 -1.04 28.29
C PHE A 113 29.58 -0.45 27.00
N TYR A 114 29.66 0.87 26.83
CA TYR A 114 29.35 1.50 25.54
C TYR A 114 30.48 2.39 25.08
N LEU A 115 30.61 2.50 23.75
CA LEU A 115 31.53 3.40 23.07
C LEU A 115 30.79 4.08 21.92
N SER A 116 30.84 5.41 21.86
CA SER A 116 30.38 6.18 20.72
C SER A 116 31.46 7.14 20.22
N PHE A 117 31.56 7.26 18.90
CA PHE A 117 32.49 8.14 18.20
C PHE A 117 31.79 8.89 17.07
N GLY A 118 32.04 10.18 16.96
CA GLY A 118 31.51 11.06 15.91
C GLY A 118 32.53 12.12 15.51
N ILE A 119 32.54 12.55 14.24
CA ILE A 119 33.30 13.71 13.78
C ILE A 119 32.31 14.87 13.55
N PRO A 120 32.25 15.87 14.45
CA PRO A 120 31.33 16.99 14.33
C PRO A 120 31.43 17.69 12.96
N GLY A 121 30.29 17.96 12.32
CA GLY A 121 30.22 18.66 11.04
C GLY A 121 30.63 17.87 9.78
N ILE A 122 31.00 16.59 9.90
CA ILE A 122 31.24 15.71 8.75
C ILE A 122 30.39 14.43 8.87
N PHE A 123 30.46 13.78 10.04
CA PHE A 123 29.68 12.59 10.35
C PHE A 123 29.37 12.58 11.87
N GLU A 124 28.19 13.04 12.27
CA GLU A 124 27.80 13.04 13.68
C GLU A 124 27.35 11.64 14.12
N ASN A 125 27.81 11.18 15.29
CA ASN A 125 27.50 9.86 15.89
C ASN A 125 27.70 8.64 14.95
N VAL A 126 28.79 8.63 14.18
CA VAL A 126 29.15 7.56 13.21
C VAL A 126 29.17 6.16 13.82
N ILE A 127 29.59 6.09 15.07
CA ILE A 127 29.82 4.85 15.80
C ILE A 127 29.06 4.92 17.12
N ASN A 128 28.23 3.92 17.40
CA ASN A 128 27.62 3.66 18.70
C ASN A 128 27.61 2.15 18.92
N MET A 129 28.19 1.70 20.03
CA MET A 129 28.58 0.31 20.27
C MET A 129 28.29 -0.09 21.72
N SER A 130 27.80 -1.32 21.91
CA SER A 130 27.66 -1.98 23.21
C SER A 130 28.59 -3.20 23.31
N ILE A 131 29.22 -3.40 24.48
CA ILE A 131 30.16 -4.50 24.75
C ILE A 131 29.74 -5.21 26.05
N PRO A 132 29.29 -6.47 26.00
CA PRO A 132 29.03 -7.27 24.80
C PRO A 132 27.84 -6.71 24.01
N SER A 133 27.76 -7.04 22.72
CA SER A 133 26.62 -6.68 21.87
C SER A 133 25.51 -7.73 21.93
N GLY A 134 24.26 -7.29 21.76
CA GLY A 134 23.07 -8.14 21.64
C GLY A 134 22.06 -7.48 20.73
N ASP A 135 21.25 -8.27 20.02
CA ASP A 135 20.34 -7.81 18.97
C ASP A 135 19.02 -8.58 19.08
N ARG A 136 18.12 -8.04 19.91
CA ARG A 136 16.86 -8.69 20.26
C ARG A 136 15.71 -7.83 19.76
N ASP A 137 14.67 -8.47 19.27
CA ASP A 137 13.42 -7.86 18.91
C ASP A 137 12.36 -8.33 19.91
N LEU A 138 11.61 -7.38 20.48
CA LEU A 138 10.62 -7.66 21.51
C LEU A 138 9.23 -7.78 20.88
N GLN A 139 8.52 -8.85 21.21
CA GLN A 139 7.12 -9.07 20.79
C GLN A 139 6.20 -9.16 22.01
N ILE A 140 5.02 -8.55 21.92
CA ILE A 140 4.00 -8.52 22.97
C ILE A 140 2.67 -9.02 22.44
N TYR A 141 2.07 -9.97 23.17
CA TYR A 141 0.82 -10.60 22.79
C TYR A 141 -0.19 -10.55 23.93
N TYR A 142 -1.47 -10.48 23.58
CA TYR A 142 -2.58 -10.74 24.49
C TYR A 142 -3.39 -11.95 24.03
N ARG A 143 -4.05 -12.63 24.97
CA ARG A 143 -4.92 -13.75 24.66
C ARG A 143 -6.29 -13.23 24.17
N GLY A 144 -6.50 -13.28 22.86
CA GLY A 144 -7.79 -13.10 22.22
C GLY A 144 -8.71 -14.33 22.35
N GLU A 145 -9.86 -14.28 21.70
CA GLU A 145 -10.82 -15.38 21.70
C GLU A 145 -10.33 -16.58 20.88
N GLU A 146 -9.75 -16.30 19.71
CA GLU A 146 -9.28 -17.30 18.75
C GLU A 146 -7.80 -17.70 18.94
N GLY A 147 -7.04 -16.98 19.76
CA GLY A 147 -5.61 -17.24 19.87
C GLY A 147 -4.82 -16.15 20.59
N TRP A 148 -3.50 -16.20 20.43
CA TRP A 148 -2.63 -15.07 20.77
C TRP A 148 -2.72 -14.03 19.66
N ILE A 149 -2.88 -12.77 20.03
CA ILE A 149 -2.88 -11.63 19.12
C ILE A 149 -1.66 -10.78 19.47
N GLU A 150 -0.85 -10.47 18.48
CA GLU A 150 0.31 -9.58 18.65
C GLU A 150 -0.17 -8.14 18.77
N ALA A 151 0.16 -7.49 19.89
CA ALA A 151 -0.22 -6.11 20.18
C ALA A 151 0.91 -5.12 19.94
N GLY A 152 2.15 -5.58 19.91
CA GLY A 152 3.28 -4.73 19.59
C GLY A 152 4.54 -5.55 19.33
N VAL A 153 5.37 -5.03 18.43
CA VAL A 153 6.69 -5.55 18.13
C VAL A 153 7.67 -4.38 18.06
N THR A 154 8.92 -4.62 18.42
CA THR A 154 10.00 -3.65 18.25
C THR A 154 11.19 -4.31 17.63
N GLU A 155 11.86 -3.55 16.77
CA GLU A 155 13.05 -3.97 16.05
C GLU A 155 14.04 -2.81 16.04
N ALA A 156 14.92 -2.79 17.02
CA ALA A 156 16.05 -1.88 17.04
C ALA A 156 17.33 -2.66 16.72
N TRP A 157 18.24 -2.02 15.97
CA TRP A 157 19.55 -2.58 15.70
C TRP A 157 20.37 -2.34 16.94
N ASN A 158 20.12 -3.09 18.00
CA ASN A 158 20.73 -2.85 19.31
C ASN A 158 22.27 -2.94 19.21
N ALA A 159 22.76 -3.69 18.21
CA ALA A 159 24.16 -3.74 17.83
C ALA A 159 24.75 -2.36 17.47
N LYS A 160 23.94 -1.42 16.95
CA LYS A 160 24.32 -0.07 16.51
C LYS A 160 23.68 1.08 17.28
N GLU A 161 22.43 0.92 17.69
CA GLU A 161 21.67 1.96 18.37
C GLU A 161 21.91 1.94 19.89
N GLY A 162 22.49 0.86 20.39
CA GLY A 162 22.85 0.67 21.78
C GLY A 162 21.97 -0.35 22.49
N MET A 163 22.22 -0.51 23.79
CA MET A 163 21.68 -1.62 24.59
C MET A 163 20.23 -1.45 25.05
N ASP A 164 19.64 -0.27 24.88
CA ASP A 164 18.41 0.15 25.56
C ASP A 164 17.41 0.82 24.60
N THR A 165 17.24 0.19 23.45
CA THR A 165 16.45 0.69 22.32
C THR A 165 15.17 -0.11 22.11
N GLU A 166 15.12 -1.37 22.54
CA GLU A 166 13.90 -2.19 22.59
C GLU A 166 12.92 -1.68 23.64
N LYS A 167 12.06 -0.75 23.24
CA LYS A 167 11.03 -0.15 24.08
C LYS A 167 9.76 0.04 23.27
N THR A 168 8.66 -0.45 23.80
CA THR A 168 7.33 -0.16 23.25
C THR A 168 6.34 0.14 24.36
N THR A 169 5.32 0.91 24.00
CA THR A 169 4.17 1.15 24.84
C THR A 169 2.96 0.54 24.15
N VAL A 170 2.23 -0.32 24.82
CA VAL A 170 1.10 -1.08 24.27
C VAL A 170 -0.16 -0.75 25.05
N PHE A 171 -1.28 -0.58 24.33
CA PHE A 171 -2.59 -0.42 24.96
C PHE A 171 -3.11 -1.77 25.44
N ILE A 172 -3.74 -1.80 26.61
CA ILE A 172 -4.28 -3.02 27.21
C ILE A 172 -5.71 -3.20 26.71
N TYR A 173 -5.85 -3.89 25.57
CA TYR A 173 -7.13 -4.21 24.95
C TYR A 173 -8.03 -5.09 25.82
N LYS A 174 -7.43 -6.02 26.59
CA LYS A 174 -8.16 -6.98 27.42
C LYS A 174 -7.37 -7.35 28.67
N SER A 175 -8.06 -7.43 29.81
CA SER A 175 -7.51 -8.07 31.03
C SER A 175 -7.44 -9.58 30.84
N GLY A 176 -6.41 -10.23 31.37
CA GLY A 176 -6.23 -11.66 31.23
C GLY A 176 -4.78 -12.06 31.04
N LYS A 177 -4.57 -13.13 30.26
CA LYS A 177 -3.25 -13.63 29.93
C LYS A 177 -2.59 -12.79 28.84
N TRP A 178 -1.35 -12.42 29.09
CA TRP A 178 -0.45 -11.72 28.18
C TRP A 178 0.85 -12.51 28.08
N MET A 179 1.58 -12.30 27.00
CA MET A 179 2.87 -12.93 26.75
C MET A 179 3.82 -11.87 26.20
N ALA A 180 5.03 -11.87 26.72
CA ALA A 180 6.13 -11.11 26.15
C ALA A 180 7.18 -12.11 25.65
N ALA A 181 7.87 -11.75 24.59
CA ALA A 181 8.85 -12.62 24.00
C ALA A 181 9.97 -11.83 23.33
N LEU A 182 11.10 -12.52 23.14
CA LEU A 182 12.26 -11.99 22.46
C LEU A 182 12.70 -12.96 21.36
N THR A 183 13.00 -12.40 20.19
CA THR A 183 13.75 -13.07 19.12
C THR A 183 15.12 -12.42 19.05
N ASP A 184 16.21 -13.17 18.94
CA ASP A 184 17.57 -12.64 19.03
C ASP A 184 18.29 -12.85 17.69
N ALA A 185 17.79 -12.18 16.66
CA ALA A 185 18.32 -12.23 15.32
C ALA A 185 18.58 -10.80 14.83
N PRO A 186 19.59 -10.57 13.97
CA PRO A 186 19.86 -9.23 13.48
C PRO A 186 18.75 -8.72 12.57
N THR A 187 18.28 -7.50 12.84
CA THR A 187 17.32 -6.77 12.02
C THR A 187 17.92 -5.46 11.51
N LYS A 188 17.33 -4.94 10.42
CA LYS A 188 17.70 -3.66 9.82
C LYS A 188 16.64 -2.60 10.11
N PRO A 189 16.77 -1.83 11.19
CA PRO A 189 16.13 -0.55 11.33
C PRO A 189 16.97 0.59 10.75
N ILE A 190 16.28 1.71 10.61
CA ILE A 190 16.79 2.97 10.07
C ILE A 190 17.67 3.62 11.14
N ILE A 191 18.88 4.02 10.75
CA ILE A 191 19.69 4.94 11.55
C ILE A 191 19.12 6.34 11.29
N PRO A 192 18.41 6.98 12.24
CA PRO A 192 17.93 8.33 12.03
C PRO A 192 19.14 9.25 11.86
N MET A 193 19.11 10.14 10.86
CA MET A 193 20.14 11.17 10.73
C MET A 193 20.07 12.23 11.85
N ALA A 194 19.03 12.17 12.69
CA ALA A 194 18.82 13.04 13.84
C ALA A 194 18.65 12.20 15.12
N ASN A 195 19.65 12.30 16.01
CA ASN A 195 19.65 11.65 17.31
C ASN A 195 18.91 12.51 18.34
N ASP A 196 17.59 12.33 18.45
CA ASP A 196 16.82 12.74 19.63
C ASP A 196 16.44 11.57 20.54
N LYS A 197 17.17 10.44 20.43
CA LYS A 197 17.12 9.40 21.47
C LYS A 197 17.74 9.98 22.74
N GLU A 198 17.06 9.84 23.88
CA GLU A 198 17.51 10.37 25.18
C GLU A 198 19.04 10.21 25.30
N PRO A 199 19.79 11.30 25.48
CA PRO A 199 21.24 11.25 25.48
C PRO A 199 21.64 10.32 26.62
N GLN A 200 22.08 9.12 26.27
CA GLN A 200 22.80 8.26 27.19
C GLN A 200 23.86 9.17 27.83
N LYS A 201 23.81 9.39 29.15
CA LYS A 201 24.69 10.39 29.77
C LYS A 201 26.13 9.94 29.63
N HIS A 202 26.85 10.59 28.72
CA HIS A 202 28.17 10.18 28.31
C HIS A 202 29.24 11.00 29.02
N ARG A 203 30.21 10.33 29.65
CA ARG A 203 31.47 10.99 30.01
C ARG A 203 32.27 11.16 28.74
N SER A 204 32.49 12.41 28.36
CA SER A 204 33.30 12.75 27.20
C SER A 204 34.78 12.58 27.52
N ILE A 205 35.50 11.89 26.64
CA ILE A 205 36.96 11.85 26.61
C ILE A 205 37.34 12.56 25.29
N PHE A 206 38.04 13.69 25.39
CA PHE A 206 38.44 14.56 24.26
C PHE A 206 37.31 15.24 23.44
N GLY A 207 36.04 15.21 23.86
CA GLY A 207 34.95 15.92 23.18
C GLY A 207 34.22 15.10 22.11
N PHE A 208 34.90 14.14 21.46
CA PHE A 208 34.38 13.36 20.33
C PHE A 208 34.35 11.84 20.55
N VAL A 209 34.91 11.34 21.67
CA VAL A 209 34.77 9.94 22.12
C VAL A 209 33.93 9.92 23.39
N LYS A 210 32.89 9.10 23.39
CA LYS A 210 31.97 8.90 24.51
C LYS A 210 32.10 7.46 24.99
N PHE A 211 32.55 7.24 26.22
CA PHE A 211 32.71 5.90 26.79
C PHE A 211 32.08 5.80 28.17
N GLY A 212 31.44 4.68 28.47
CA GLY A 212 30.83 4.44 29.77
C GLY A 212 30.28 3.03 29.94
N ARG A 213 29.37 2.87 30.92
CA ARG A 213 28.71 1.60 31.22
C ARG A 213 27.22 1.78 31.51
N TYR A 214 26.45 0.77 31.17
CA TYR A 214 25.04 0.60 31.49
C TYR A 214 24.88 -0.57 32.49
N GLY A 215 24.11 -0.39 33.56
CA GLY A 215 24.05 -1.34 34.69
C GLY A 215 25.28 -1.28 35.63
N ARG A 216 25.30 -2.06 36.72
CA ARG A 216 26.41 -2.04 37.70
C ARG A 216 27.65 -2.72 37.10
N LEU A 217 28.85 -2.29 37.48
CA LEU A 217 30.12 -2.83 36.95
C LEU A 217 30.21 -4.36 37.07
N ILE A 218 29.75 -4.93 38.19
CA ILE A 218 29.74 -6.38 38.40
C ILE A 218 28.79 -7.11 37.45
N ASP A 219 27.65 -6.49 37.10
CA ASP A 219 26.67 -7.05 36.17
C ASP A 219 27.25 -7.02 34.75
N VAL A 220 27.90 -5.91 34.34
CA VAL A 220 28.60 -5.80 33.05
C VAL A 220 29.69 -6.87 32.91
N ILE A 221 30.53 -7.06 33.94
CA ILE A 221 31.60 -8.07 33.91
C ILE A 221 31.03 -9.50 33.80
N LYS A 222 29.90 -9.79 34.47
CA LYS A 222 29.19 -11.07 34.30
C LYS A 222 28.65 -11.21 32.88
N ASN A 223 28.05 -10.15 32.34
CA ASN A 223 27.40 -10.16 31.04
C ASN A 223 28.38 -10.38 29.88
N ILE A 224 29.63 -9.94 30.00
CA ILE A 224 30.69 -10.19 29.01
C ILE A 224 30.90 -11.69 28.73
N ARG A 225 30.66 -12.57 29.71
CA ARG A 225 30.80 -14.03 29.53
C ARG A 225 29.57 -14.67 28.90
N LYS A 226 28.39 -14.17 29.27
CA LYS A 226 27.09 -14.67 28.81
C LYS A 226 26.10 -13.52 28.90
N THR A 227 25.68 -13.00 27.75
CA THR A 227 24.77 -11.85 27.70
C THR A 227 23.36 -12.31 28.11
N VAL A 228 22.79 -11.61 29.09
CA VAL A 228 21.44 -11.82 29.60
C VAL A 228 20.68 -10.51 29.46
N TYR A 229 19.60 -10.56 28.70
CA TYR A 229 18.64 -9.50 28.51
C TYR A 229 17.74 -9.36 29.74
N GLN A 230 17.45 -8.12 30.10
CA GLN A 230 16.63 -7.68 31.22
C GLN A 230 15.34 -7.14 30.61
N THR A 231 14.24 -7.88 30.75
CA THR A 231 12.93 -7.43 30.26
C THR A 231 12.08 -6.95 31.41
N GLU A 232 11.72 -5.67 31.37
CA GLU A 232 10.92 -4.95 32.35
C GLU A 232 9.55 -4.68 31.76
N ILE A 233 8.50 -5.01 32.52
CA ILE A 233 7.12 -4.71 32.16
C ILE A 233 6.52 -3.87 33.27
N GLU A 234 6.01 -2.70 32.91
CA GLU A 234 5.29 -1.81 33.80
C GLU A 234 3.85 -1.64 33.30
N ILE A 235 2.90 -2.00 34.14
CA ILE A 235 1.47 -2.00 33.79
C ILE A 235 0.79 -0.91 34.62
N TYR A 236 0.20 0.05 33.92
CA TYR A 236 -0.25 1.32 34.44
C TYR A 236 -1.78 1.39 34.61
N PRO A 237 -2.27 1.90 35.76
CA PRO A 237 -3.69 1.96 36.05
C PRO A 237 -4.41 2.92 35.11
N GLY A 238 -5.65 2.61 34.79
CA GLY A 238 -6.47 3.45 33.93
C GLY A 238 -7.93 3.00 33.88
N VAL A 239 -8.76 3.88 33.35
CA VAL A 239 -10.20 3.71 33.17
C VAL A 239 -10.54 3.95 31.70
N GLU A 240 -11.63 3.35 31.24
CA GLU A 240 -12.21 3.57 29.91
C GLU A 240 -13.63 4.08 30.10
N LEU A 241 -13.98 5.15 29.39
CA LEU A 241 -15.27 5.81 29.42
C LEU A 241 -15.85 5.84 28.01
N VAL A 242 -17.16 5.61 27.89
CA VAL A 242 -17.87 5.74 26.61
C VAL A 242 -18.07 7.22 26.30
N ILE A 243 -17.83 7.61 25.04
CA ILE A 243 -18.19 8.94 24.56
C ILE A 243 -19.68 8.89 24.20
N PRO A 244 -20.54 9.70 24.84
CA PRO A 244 -21.98 9.60 24.67
C PRO A 244 -22.45 10.05 23.28
N ASP A 245 -21.63 10.81 22.57
CA ASP A 245 -21.93 11.39 21.28
C ASP A 245 -21.22 10.64 20.15
N SER A 246 -21.92 10.45 19.03
CA SER A 246 -21.39 9.73 17.86
C SER A 246 -20.88 10.71 16.81
N PRO A 247 -19.67 10.51 16.27
CA PRO A 247 -19.16 11.30 15.15
C PRO A 247 -20.08 11.23 13.93
N PRO A 248 -20.47 12.36 13.32
CA PRO A 248 -21.32 12.35 12.13
C PRO A 248 -20.53 12.02 10.86
N TYR A 249 -21.24 11.70 9.76
CA TYR A 249 -20.67 11.73 8.41
C TYR A 249 -19.89 13.03 8.16
N GLY A 250 -18.62 12.90 7.74
CA GLY A 250 -17.73 14.05 7.49
C GLY A 250 -17.17 14.72 8.76
N CYS A 251 -17.05 13.98 9.87
CA CYS A 251 -16.45 14.47 11.11
C CYS A 251 -14.96 14.80 10.93
N LYS A 252 -14.60 16.09 11.05
CA LYS A 252 -13.23 16.62 10.90
C LYS A 252 -12.83 17.56 12.05
N ASN A 253 -11.55 17.94 12.13
CA ASN A 253 -10.96 18.86 13.13
C ASN A 253 -11.27 18.42 14.57
N VAL A 254 -10.90 17.19 14.87
CA VAL A 254 -11.29 16.53 16.11
C VAL A 254 -10.28 16.89 17.21
N VAL A 255 -10.78 17.36 18.34
CA VAL A 255 -9.97 17.78 19.49
C VAL A 255 -10.44 17.06 20.74
N PHE A 256 -9.50 16.50 21.50
CA PHE A 256 -9.75 15.96 22.83
C PHE A 256 -8.78 16.60 23.83
N ARG A 257 -9.30 17.24 24.86
CA ARG A 257 -8.52 17.86 25.93
C ARG A 257 -8.84 17.21 27.26
N LEU A 258 -7.82 16.57 27.84
CA LEU A 258 -7.83 16.01 29.18
C LEU A 258 -7.26 17.03 30.17
N GLU A 259 -7.98 17.31 31.25
CA GLU A 259 -7.53 18.14 32.38
C GLU A 259 -7.76 17.41 33.70
N TRP A 260 -6.88 17.58 34.69
CA TRP A 260 -7.03 16.95 36.00
C TRP A 260 -6.67 17.88 37.16
N ASN A 261 -7.19 17.53 38.34
CA ASN A 261 -7.17 18.40 39.52
C ASN A 261 -5.86 18.37 40.34
N ASN A 262 -5.01 17.36 40.14
CA ASN A 262 -3.76 17.21 40.89
C ASN A 262 -2.54 17.13 39.94
N PRO A 263 -1.79 18.23 39.74
CA PRO A 263 -0.63 18.27 38.84
C PRO A 263 0.55 17.39 39.29
N SER A 264 0.48 16.78 40.48
CA SER A 264 1.52 15.85 40.96
C SER A 264 1.51 14.50 40.22
N TYR A 265 0.43 14.19 39.50
CA TYR A 265 0.30 12.98 38.69
C TYR A 265 0.34 13.35 37.20
N ASP A 266 1.00 12.52 36.39
CA ASP A 266 0.99 12.63 34.92
C ASP A 266 -0.03 11.65 34.34
N LEU A 267 -1.09 12.18 33.73
CA LEU A 267 -2.13 11.40 33.08
C LEU A 267 -1.95 11.41 31.56
N GLY A 268 -2.33 10.32 30.89
CA GLY A 268 -2.45 10.24 29.44
C GLY A 268 -3.88 9.92 29.00
N ILE A 269 -4.16 10.22 27.74
CA ILE A 269 -5.45 9.96 27.08
C ILE A 269 -5.21 9.12 25.82
N ALA A 270 -6.10 8.17 25.55
CA ALA A 270 -6.18 7.41 24.30
C ALA A 270 -7.61 7.40 23.79
N ILE A 271 -7.79 7.64 22.49
CA ILE A 271 -9.08 7.58 21.81
C ILE A 271 -9.20 6.21 21.15
N ILE A 272 -10.29 5.51 21.45
CA ILE A 272 -10.54 4.14 21.04
C ILE A 272 -11.71 4.15 20.08
N GLY A 273 -11.49 3.61 18.88
CA GLY A 273 -12.52 3.48 17.87
C GLY A 273 -13.53 2.37 18.18
N PRO A 274 -14.63 2.29 17.44
CA PRO A 274 -15.72 1.35 17.70
C PRO A 274 -15.29 -0.12 17.59
N GLY A 275 -14.26 -0.45 16.78
CA GLY A 275 -13.69 -1.80 16.71
C GLY A 275 -12.78 -2.17 17.88
N GLY A 276 -12.42 -1.20 18.73
CA GLY A 276 -11.47 -1.36 19.85
C GLY A 276 -10.03 -0.95 19.51
N GLU A 277 -9.77 -0.48 18.29
CA GLU A 277 -8.48 0.05 17.84
C GLU A 277 -8.16 1.38 18.55
N VAL A 278 -6.88 1.63 18.82
CA VAL A 278 -6.45 2.93 19.38
C VAL A 278 -6.16 3.89 18.23
N VAL A 279 -7.06 4.86 18.03
CA VAL A 279 -6.94 5.85 16.95
C VAL A 279 -5.77 6.80 17.19
N ALA A 280 -5.66 7.32 18.40
CA ALA A 280 -4.56 8.21 18.82
C ALA A 280 -4.38 8.19 20.35
N ARG A 281 -3.18 8.54 20.82
CA ARG A 281 -2.83 8.60 22.25
C ARG A 281 -1.66 9.55 22.54
N THR A 282 -1.53 9.99 23.80
CA THR A 282 -0.51 10.96 24.26
C THR A 282 0.75 10.36 24.90
N ASP A 283 0.87 9.04 24.93
CA ASP A 283 2.03 8.32 25.48
C ASP A 283 2.89 7.65 24.40
N GLY A 284 2.58 7.95 23.13
CA GLY A 284 3.34 7.49 21.96
C GLY A 284 4.68 8.21 21.79
N LYS A 285 5.48 7.73 20.84
CA LYS A 285 6.68 8.47 20.38
C LYS A 285 6.22 9.82 19.82
N LYS A 286 6.95 10.89 20.14
CA LYS A 286 6.75 12.19 19.47
C LYS A 286 7.00 12.04 17.97
N SER A 287 6.27 12.77 17.14
CA SER A 287 6.66 12.93 15.74
C SER A 287 8.08 13.52 15.69
N TYR A 288 8.89 13.12 14.71
CA TYR A 288 10.11 13.84 14.39
C TYR A 288 9.77 15.34 14.19
N ASP A 289 10.54 16.19 14.86
CA ASP A 289 10.62 17.64 14.62
C ASP A 289 9.28 18.40 14.80
N GLU A 290 8.52 18.12 15.88
CA GLU A 290 7.32 18.89 16.29
C GLU A 290 7.59 20.40 16.39
N ASP A 291 8.85 20.82 16.63
CA ASP A 291 9.24 22.23 16.71
C ASP A 291 9.45 22.87 15.31
N SER A 292 9.48 22.09 14.23
CA SER A 292 9.76 22.55 12.86
C SER A 292 8.58 22.42 11.86
N LYS A 293 7.51 21.73 12.25
CA LYS A 293 6.32 21.47 11.42
C LYS A 293 5.18 22.44 11.75
N ASP A 294 4.37 22.78 10.76
CA ASP A 294 3.20 23.65 10.95
C ASP A 294 2.01 22.91 11.60
N THR A 295 2.00 21.56 11.58
CA THR A 295 0.89 20.74 12.09
C THR A 295 1.10 20.30 13.54
N VAL A 296 0.16 20.67 14.42
CA VAL A 296 0.16 20.27 15.85
C VAL A 296 -0.74 19.03 16.04
N PHE A 297 -0.16 17.94 16.54
CA PHE A 297 -0.91 16.71 16.88
C PHE A 297 -1.18 16.55 18.38
N GLU A 298 -0.37 17.18 19.21
CA GLU A 298 -0.45 17.07 20.66
C GLU A 298 0.03 18.34 21.36
N GLU A 299 -0.67 18.76 22.40
CA GLU A 299 -0.20 19.79 23.35
C GLU A 299 -0.20 19.23 24.77
N ARG A 300 0.70 19.73 25.61
CA ARG A 300 0.79 19.33 27.01
C ARG A 300 1.15 20.50 27.92
N GLY A 301 0.60 20.47 29.13
CA GLY A 301 1.00 21.33 30.25
C GLY A 301 1.05 20.53 31.55
N ASP A 302 1.20 21.23 32.68
CA ASP A 302 1.43 20.60 33.99
C ASP A 302 0.26 19.71 34.47
N ASN A 303 -0.96 20.02 34.03
CA ASN A 303 -2.19 19.30 34.41
C ASN A 303 -3.19 19.12 33.27
N TYR A 304 -2.72 19.22 32.02
CA TYR A 304 -3.56 18.98 30.85
C TYR A 304 -2.79 18.35 29.69
N LYS A 305 -3.52 17.63 28.82
CA LYS A 305 -3.05 17.19 27.50
C LYS A 305 -4.14 17.40 26.46
N VAL A 306 -3.76 17.73 25.24
CA VAL A 306 -4.66 17.89 24.10
C VAL A 306 -4.20 16.98 22.97
N LEU A 307 -5.12 16.24 22.37
CA LEU A 307 -4.94 15.48 21.14
C LEU A 307 -5.71 16.14 20.01
N TYR A 308 -5.02 16.32 18.88
CA TYR A 308 -5.61 16.78 17.63
C TYR A 308 -5.60 15.62 16.62
N MET A 309 -6.75 15.41 15.99
CA MET A 309 -6.95 14.39 14.96
C MET A 309 -7.67 15.02 13.78
N GLU A 310 -7.36 14.53 12.58
CA GLU A 310 -7.95 15.05 11.36
C GLU A 310 -9.42 14.68 11.27
N LYS A 311 -9.72 13.39 11.45
CA LYS A 311 -11.00 12.78 11.11
C LYS A 311 -11.32 11.64 12.06
N LEU A 312 -12.59 11.49 12.39
CA LEU A 312 -13.16 10.26 12.94
C LEU A 312 -14.19 9.73 11.96
N GLY A 313 -14.26 8.42 11.81
CA GLY A 313 -15.32 7.76 11.04
C GLY A 313 -16.64 7.72 11.78
N GLU A 314 -17.73 7.63 11.02
CA GLU A 314 -19.08 7.48 11.56
C GLU A 314 -19.23 6.16 12.33
N CYS A 315 -20.15 6.12 13.31
CA CYS A 315 -20.51 4.91 14.05
C CYS A 315 -21.88 4.38 13.65
N GLU A 316 -22.05 3.07 13.72
CA GLU A 316 -23.37 2.45 13.77
C GLU A 316 -24.16 2.92 15.01
N GLU A 317 -25.49 2.85 14.96
CA GLU A 317 -26.36 3.36 16.05
C GLU A 317 -26.07 2.72 17.42
N SER A 318 -25.60 1.46 17.45
CA SER A 318 -25.26 0.73 18.68
C SER A 318 -23.80 0.90 19.14
N GLU A 319 -22.99 1.62 18.36
CA GLU A 319 -21.56 1.75 18.59
C GLU A 319 -21.18 3.16 19.02
N HIS A 320 -20.10 3.23 19.79
CA HIS A 320 -19.57 4.50 20.27
C HIS A 320 -18.05 4.45 20.32
N TYR A 321 -17.43 5.60 20.05
CA TYR A 321 -16.05 5.82 20.44
C TYR A 321 -15.93 5.80 21.96
N LYS A 322 -14.72 5.50 22.42
CA LYS A 322 -14.39 5.53 23.84
C LYS A 322 -13.12 6.32 24.07
N VAL A 323 -12.93 6.70 25.31
CA VAL A 323 -11.73 7.37 25.77
C VAL A 323 -11.16 6.62 26.97
N ALA A 324 -9.89 6.29 26.91
CA ALA A 324 -9.15 5.77 28.05
C ALA A 324 -8.30 6.88 28.67
N VAL A 325 -8.37 6.99 29.99
CA VAL A 325 -7.49 7.84 30.80
C VAL A 325 -6.66 6.95 31.70
N PHE A 326 -5.36 7.16 31.71
CA PHE A 326 -4.41 6.32 32.43
C PHE A 326 -3.34 7.16 33.12
N ALA A 327 -2.84 6.70 34.26
CA ALA A 327 -1.74 7.36 34.94
C ALA A 327 -0.41 6.74 34.52
N LEU A 328 0.61 7.58 34.31
CA LEU A 328 1.98 7.14 34.01
C LEU A 328 2.81 6.96 35.29
N THR A 329 2.16 6.90 36.44
CA THR A 329 2.74 6.69 37.78
C THR A 329 1.77 5.94 38.69
N ASP A 330 2.24 5.54 39.88
CA ASP A 330 1.35 5.08 40.96
C ASP A 330 0.36 6.17 41.35
N ILE A 331 -0.88 5.78 41.64
CA ILE A 331 -1.93 6.67 42.14
C ILE A 331 -2.11 6.38 43.64
N HIS A 332 -1.84 7.37 44.50
CA HIS A 332 -1.95 7.22 45.95
C HIS A 332 -3.23 7.85 46.53
N THR A 333 -3.81 8.78 45.80
CA THR A 333 -5.05 9.50 46.16
C THR A 333 -5.93 9.58 44.91
N PRO A 334 -7.27 9.55 45.04
CA PRO A 334 -8.17 9.71 43.89
C PRO A 334 -7.83 10.97 43.09
N VAL A 335 -7.79 10.85 41.76
CA VAL A 335 -7.54 11.96 40.83
C VAL A 335 -8.78 12.16 39.96
N ASN A 336 -9.40 13.33 40.06
CA ASN A 336 -10.54 13.67 39.22
C ASN A 336 -10.04 14.33 37.94
N PHE A 337 -10.65 13.97 36.82
CA PHE A 337 -10.33 14.54 35.52
C PHE A 337 -11.59 14.90 34.74
N THR A 338 -11.42 15.83 33.80
CA THR A 338 -12.43 16.24 32.83
C THR A 338 -11.84 16.09 31.44
N ILE A 339 -12.62 15.52 30.53
CA ILE A 339 -12.30 15.43 29.11
C ILE A 339 -13.28 16.34 28.39
N THR A 340 -12.78 17.39 27.76
CA THR A 340 -13.54 18.20 26.82
C THR A 340 -13.19 17.75 25.43
N TYR A 341 -14.17 17.66 24.53
CA TYR A 341 -13.92 17.27 23.16
C TYR A 341 -14.82 18.02 22.20
N SER A 342 -14.34 18.18 20.97
CA SER A 342 -15.05 18.86 19.90
C SER A 342 -14.67 18.32 18.53
N TRP A 343 -15.56 18.54 17.57
CA TRP A 343 -15.35 18.23 16.16
C TRP A 343 -16.31 19.02 15.29
N ASP A 344 -16.01 19.11 13.99
CA ASP A 344 -16.88 19.72 12.99
C ASP A 344 -17.51 18.65 12.09
N LYS A 345 -18.80 18.79 11.77
CA LYS A 345 -19.35 18.21 10.54
C LYS A 345 -18.91 19.11 9.39
N LYS A 346 -18.23 18.57 8.38
CA LYS A 346 -17.82 19.27 7.15
C LYS A 346 -18.14 18.45 5.90
N ALA A 347 -19.40 17.99 5.77
CA ALA A 347 -19.83 17.27 4.59
C ALA A 347 -21.36 17.30 4.41
N SER A 348 -21.81 17.19 3.15
CA SER A 348 -23.22 17.16 2.77
C SER A 348 -23.66 15.74 2.39
N GLU A 349 -24.66 15.19 3.09
CA GLU A 349 -25.27 13.89 2.73
C GLU A 349 -25.92 13.93 1.34
N LYS A 350 -26.45 15.09 0.92
CA LYS A 350 -27.03 15.24 -0.42
C LYS A 350 -25.97 15.15 -1.51
N GLU A 351 -24.78 15.69 -1.24
CA GLU A 351 -23.65 15.61 -2.16
C GLU A 351 -23.07 14.19 -2.19
N ARG A 352 -22.90 13.56 -1.01
CA ARG A 352 -22.55 12.14 -0.87
C ARG A 352 -23.41 11.25 -1.75
N ASP A 353 -24.73 11.38 -1.63
CA ASP A 353 -25.69 10.56 -2.35
C ASP A 353 -25.71 10.85 -3.86
N ALA A 354 -25.52 12.11 -4.27
CA ALA A 354 -25.42 12.49 -5.68
C ALA A 354 -24.14 11.93 -6.33
N LEU A 355 -22.99 12.06 -5.65
CA LEU A 355 -21.72 11.54 -6.12
C LEU A 355 -21.71 10.01 -6.15
N THR A 356 -22.33 9.35 -5.17
CA THR A 356 -22.53 7.89 -5.17
C THR A 356 -23.44 7.46 -6.32
N SER A 357 -24.56 8.16 -6.53
CA SER A 357 -25.47 7.90 -7.66
C SER A 357 -24.76 8.02 -9.01
N ALA A 358 -23.87 9.00 -9.17
CA ALA A 358 -23.09 9.18 -10.38
C ALA A 358 -22.02 8.09 -10.57
N THR A 359 -21.34 7.71 -9.48
CA THR A 359 -20.25 6.71 -9.47
C THR A 359 -20.78 5.32 -9.81
N GLU A 360 -21.74 4.83 -9.03
CA GLU A 360 -22.34 3.50 -9.26
C GLU A 360 -23.19 3.48 -10.53
N GLY A 361 -23.82 4.61 -10.88
CA GLY A 361 -24.51 4.76 -12.15
C GLY A 361 -23.58 4.59 -13.35
N ALA A 362 -22.33 5.09 -13.27
CA ALA A 362 -21.34 4.91 -14.33
C ALA A 362 -20.89 3.44 -14.46
N VAL A 363 -20.67 2.76 -13.34
CA VAL A 363 -20.33 1.33 -13.33
C VAL A 363 -21.47 0.51 -13.93
N LEU A 364 -22.70 0.71 -13.44
CA LEU A 364 -23.89 0.00 -13.93
C LEU A 364 -24.15 0.26 -15.41
N ALA A 365 -23.95 1.51 -15.87
CA ALA A 365 -24.10 1.87 -17.28
C ALA A 365 -23.11 1.11 -18.17
N SER A 366 -21.86 1.00 -17.72
CA SER A 366 -20.83 0.23 -18.42
C SER A 366 -21.18 -1.27 -18.47
N VAL A 367 -21.59 -1.86 -17.34
CA VAL A 367 -21.98 -3.27 -17.24
C VAL A 367 -23.17 -3.60 -18.13
N LEU A 368 -24.16 -2.71 -18.21
CA LEU A 368 -25.35 -2.90 -19.04
C LEU A 368 -25.12 -2.61 -20.52
N ASN A 369 -23.95 -2.06 -20.91
CA ASN A 369 -23.75 -1.39 -22.20
C ASN A 369 -24.93 -0.44 -22.50
N ALA A 370 -25.08 0.60 -21.68
CA ALA A 370 -26.14 1.58 -21.79
C ALA A 370 -25.61 3.01 -21.58
N PRO A 371 -26.26 4.04 -22.13
CA PRO A 371 -25.88 5.43 -21.86
C PRO A 371 -26.16 5.81 -20.40
N LEU A 372 -25.22 6.54 -19.78
CA LEU A 372 -25.42 7.24 -18.51
C LEU A 372 -25.96 8.65 -18.76
N ILE A 373 -27.13 8.93 -18.18
CA ILE A 373 -27.78 10.24 -18.24
C ILE A 373 -27.99 10.74 -16.81
N TYR A 374 -28.08 12.06 -16.64
CA TYR A 374 -28.34 12.69 -15.35
C TYR A 374 -29.73 13.33 -15.29
N THR A 375 -30.31 13.37 -14.09
CA THR A 375 -31.52 14.15 -13.77
C THR A 375 -31.34 14.92 -12.46
N ARG A 376 -32.16 15.95 -12.22
CA ARG A 376 -32.18 16.64 -10.92
C ARG A 376 -33.06 15.90 -9.91
N PRO A 377 -32.85 16.10 -8.60
CA PRO A 377 -33.77 15.64 -7.57
C PRO A 377 -35.18 16.24 -7.70
N ASP A 378 -35.30 17.47 -8.21
CA ASP A 378 -36.55 18.24 -8.21
C ASP A 378 -37.26 18.35 -9.56
N ARG A 379 -36.59 18.03 -10.67
CA ARG A 379 -37.17 18.03 -12.02
C ARG A 379 -36.37 17.16 -12.99
N VAL A 380 -37.03 16.63 -14.01
CA VAL A 380 -36.35 16.03 -15.18
C VAL A 380 -35.99 17.15 -16.17
N PRO A 381 -34.70 17.43 -16.42
CA PRO A 381 -34.30 18.41 -17.43
C PRO A 381 -34.84 18.03 -18.81
N TRP A 382 -35.22 19.02 -19.61
CA TRP A 382 -35.73 18.77 -20.97
C TRP A 382 -34.70 18.03 -21.84
N VAL A 383 -33.41 18.32 -21.69
CA VAL A 383 -32.34 17.62 -22.42
C VAL A 383 -32.29 16.12 -22.07
N THR A 384 -32.51 15.78 -20.80
CA THR A 384 -32.57 14.39 -20.32
C THR A 384 -33.75 13.66 -20.93
N GLU A 385 -34.94 14.24 -20.86
CA GLU A 385 -36.17 13.67 -21.44
C GLU A 385 -36.05 13.48 -22.96
N ASN A 386 -35.57 14.50 -23.67
CA ASN A 386 -35.39 14.46 -25.11
C ASN A 386 -34.44 13.32 -25.51
N VAL A 387 -33.30 13.15 -24.83
CA VAL A 387 -32.38 12.06 -25.12
C VAL A 387 -33.00 10.69 -24.91
N LEU A 388 -33.76 10.48 -23.83
CA LEU A 388 -34.44 9.21 -23.58
C LEU A 388 -35.44 8.87 -24.71
N TYR A 389 -36.20 9.85 -25.18
CA TYR A 389 -37.10 9.67 -26.32
C TYR A 389 -36.36 9.45 -27.64
N LYS A 390 -35.29 10.21 -27.89
CA LYS A 390 -34.51 10.18 -29.13
C LYS A 390 -33.74 8.88 -29.30
N LEU A 391 -33.18 8.33 -28.23
CA LEU A 391 -32.53 7.01 -28.23
C LEU A 391 -33.54 5.86 -28.21
N GLY A 392 -34.83 6.14 -28.00
CA GLY A 392 -35.86 5.12 -27.95
C GLY A 392 -35.71 4.19 -26.75
N VAL A 393 -35.47 4.74 -25.56
CA VAL A 393 -35.28 3.97 -24.31
C VAL A 393 -36.56 3.27 -23.86
N LYS A 394 -36.48 1.97 -23.56
CA LYS A 394 -37.62 1.13 -23.11
C LYS A 394 -37.60 0.86 -21.61
N ARG A 395 -36.43 0.94 -20.99
CA ARG A 395 -36.23 0.74 -19.55
C ARG A 395 -35.25 1.77 -18.99
N ILE A 396 -35.60 2.38 -17.87
CA ILE A 396 -34.73 3.24 -17.08
C ILE A 396 -34.27 2.48 -15.83
N TYR A 397 -32.98 2.53 -15.55
CA TYR A 397 -32.38 2.16 -14.28
C TYR A 397 -32.07 3.47 -13.53
N LEU A 398 -32.96 3.86 -12.63
CA LEU A 398 -32.86 5.09 -11.87
C LEU A 398 -31.98 4.86 -10.64
N VAL A 399 -30.79 5.46 -10.62
CA VAL A 399 -29.90 5.47 -9.47
C VAL A 399 -30.16 6.73 -8.67
N ASP A 400 -30.77 6.56 -7.50
CA ASP A 400 -31.28 7.62 -6.64
C ASP A 400 -30.96 7.31 -5.18
N ILE A 401 -29.66 7.19 -4.90
CA ILE A 401 -29.14 6.89 -3.55
C ILE A 401 -29.69 7.93 -2.56
N GLY A 402 -30.12 7.47 -1.39
CA GLY A 402 -30.76 8.31 -0.38
C GLY A 402 -32.19 8.77 -0.74
N GLY A 403 -32.76 8.30 -1.85
CA GLY A 403 -34.14 8.57 -2.26
C GLY A 403 -34.41 10.06 -2.47
N ARG A 404 -33.48 10.79 -3.10
CA ARG A 404 -33.51 12.25 -3.22
C ARG A 404 -34.49 12.75 -4.28
N ALA A 405 -34.83 11.94 -5.28
CA ALA A 405 -35.79 12.33 -6.32
C ALA A 405 -37.21 12.54 -5.77
N LYS A 406 -37.82 13.67 -6.12
CA LYS A 406 -39.23 13.97 -5.81
C LYS A 406 -40.16 13.05 -6.60
N GLU A 407 -41.36 12.85 -6.05
CA GLU A 407 -42.42 12.05 -6.70
C GLU A 407 -42.76 12.52 -8.12
N ASP A 408 -42.72 13.83 -8.39
CA ASP A 408 -42.95 14.36 -9.75
C ASP A 408 -41.86 13.91 -10.75
N VAL A 409 -40.60 13.81 -10.31
CA VAL A 409 -39.49 13.30 -11.13
C VAL A 409 -39.70 11.83 -11.42
N ILE A 410 -40.01 11.04 -10.39
CA ILE A 410 -40.31 9.61 -10.49
C ILE A 410 -41.50 9.36 -11.43
N GLY A 411 -42.59 10.10 -11.24
CA GLY A 411 -43.80 10.01 -12.05
C GLY A 411 -43.52 10.35 -13.52
N LYS A 412 -42.73 11.40 -13.77
CA LYS A 412 -42.34 11.80 -15.12
C LYS A 412 -41.48 10.73 -15.82
N LEU A 413 -40.48 10.16 -15.14
CA LEU A 413 -39.64 9.09 -15.72
C LEU A 413 -40.44 7.80 -15.98
N LYS A 414 -41.35 7.40 -15.07
CA LYS A 414 -42.29 6.28 -15.28
C LYS A 414 -43.24 6.53 -16.47
N GLY A 415 -43.58 7.78 -16.74
CA GLY A 415 -44.38 8.18 -17.90
C GLY A 415 -43.66 7.96 -19.25
N ILE A 416 -42.33 7.95 -19.24
CA ILE A 416 -41.52 7.71 -20.46
C ILE A 416 -41.46 6.21 -20.76
N CYS A 417 -41.06 5.39 -19.79
CA CYS A 417 -40.94 3.93 -19.97
C CYS A 417 -40.88 3.16 -18.63
N LYS A 418 -40.62 1.83 -18.69
CA LYS A 418 -40.48 1.01 -17.48
C LYS A 418 -39.29 1.49 -16.66
N MET A 419 -39.39 1.46 -15.33
CA MET A 419 -38.34 1.97 -14.45
C MET A 419 -38.05 0.99 -13.31
N GLU A 420 -36.77 0.75 -13.08
CA GLU A 420 -36.20 0.08 -11.91
C GLU A 420 -35.43 1.14 -11.12
N ARG A 421 -35.56 1.18 -9.79
CA ARG A 421 -35.01 2.26 -8.95
C ARG A 421 -34.16 1.68 -7.83
N PHE A 422 -32.98 2.25 -7.63
CA PHE A 422 -32.04 1.93 -6.55
C PHE A 422 -31.96 3.11 -5.60
N THR A 423 -32.20 2.89 -4.30
CA THR A 423 -32.21 3.95 -3.28
C THR A 423 -31.14 3.80 -2.21
N ASP A 424 -30.48 2.65 -2.17
CA ASP A 424 -29.43 2.30 -1.22
C ASP A 424 -28.26 1.63 -1.95
N CYS A 425 -27.08 1.69 -1.33
CA CYS A 425 -25.83 1.20 -1.90
C CYS A 425 -25.89 -0.31 -2.21
N PHE A 426 -26.40 -1.13 -1.29
CA PHE A 426 -26.41 -2.58 -1.47
C PHE A 426 -27.28 -3.04 -2.63
N SER A 427 -28.44 -2.40 -2.84
CA SER A 427 -29.30 -2.72 -3.98
C SER A 427 -28.61 -2.58 -5.33
N ILE A 428 -27.75 -1.58 -5.51
CA ILE A 428 -26.99 -1.38 -6.75
C ILE A 428 -25.71 -2.22 -6.78
N TYR A 429 -25.02 -2.41 -5.65
CA TYR A 429 -23.87 -3.30 -5.56
C TYR A 429 -24.24 -4.74 -5.93
N ASP A 430 -25.33 -5.25 -5.35
CA ASP A 430 -25.87 -6.58 -5.67
C ASP A 430 -26.26 -6.67 -7.13
N LYS A 431 -26.85 -5.59 -7.68
CA LYS A 431 -27.22 -5.59 -9.09
C LYS A 431 -26.02 -5.69 -10.01
N ILE A 432 -24.96 -4.92 -9.74
CA ILE A 432 -23.73 -4.94 -10.53
C ILE A 432 -23.10 -6.34 -10.45
N ARG A 433 -22.96 -6.90 -9.25
CA ARG A 433 -22.38 -8.24 -9.05
C ARG A 433 -23.23 -9.35 -9.67
N GLU A 434 -24.56 -9.27 -9.63
CA GLU A 434 -25.47 -10.22 -10.29
C GLU A 434 -25.26 -10.24 -11.81
N LEU A 435 -25.03 -9.06 -12.41
CA LEU A 435 -24.85 -8.92 -13.85
C LEU A 435 -23.48 -9.41 -14.34
N THR A 436 -22.45 -9.37 -13.50
CA THR A 436 -21.07 -9.65 -13.90
C THR A 436 -20.49 -10.94 -13.32
N ASP A 437 -21.09 -11.47 -12.26
CA ASP A 437 -20.56 -12.55 -11.43
C ASP A 437 -19.15 -12.25 -10.89
N GLN A 438 -18.83 -10.96 -10.69
CA GLN A 438 -17.55 -10.50 -10.14
C GLN A 438 -17.68 -10.05 -8.68
N ASN A 439 -16.61 -10.23 -7.90
CA ASN A 439 -16.53 -9.85 -6.49
C ASN A 439 -15.24 -9.08 -6.16
N ASP A 440 -14.54 -8.53 -7.17
CA ASP A 440 -13.41 -7.65 -6.94
C ASP A 440 -13.87 -6.44 -6.10
N ILE A 441 -13.03 -5.96 -5.18
CA ILE A 441 -13.38 -4.91 -4.21
C ILE A 441 -12.62 -3.64 -4.59
N ILE A 442 -13.34 -2.56 -4.90
CA ILE A 442 -12.74 -1.27 -5.22
C ILE A 442 -13.14 -0.27 -4.14
N PHE A 443 -12.17 0.16 -3.33
CA PHE A 443 -12.37 1.21 -2.33
C PHE A 443 -12.01 2.58 -2.90
N SER A 444 -12.82 3.58 -2.55
CA SER A 444 -12.48 4.99 -2.75
C SER A 444 -13.09 5.85 -1.66
N THR A 445 -12.75 7.14 -1.66
CA THR A 445 -13.22 8.13 -0.67
C THR A 445 -13.86 9.31 -1.36
N LEU A 446 -14.82 9.93 -0.68
CA LEU A 446 -15.40 11.21 -1.06
C LEU A 446 -14.59 12.42 -0.59
N ASP A 447 -13.55 12.22 0.22
CA ASP A 447 -12.64 13.30 0.56
C ASP A 447 -11.91 13.82 -0.69
N PRO A 448 -11.82 15.14 -0.86
CA PRO A 448 -10.98 15.72 -1.92
C PRO A 448 -9.51 15.38 -1.69
N TRP A 449 -8.76 15.29 -2.78
CA TRP A 449 -7.32 15.03 -2.71
C TRP A 449 -6.60 16.05 -1.83
N THR A 450 -5.93 15.55 -0.81
CA THR A 450 -5.03 16.33 0.05
C THR A 450 -3.68 16.54 -0.64
N TYR A 451 -3.39 17.80 -1.02
CA TYR A 451 -2.08 18.16 -1.56
C TYR A 451 -1.07 18.37 -0.43
N TRP A 452 0.22 18.26 -0.77
CA TRP A 452 1.33 18.30 0.17
C TRP A 452 2.58 18.88 -0.49
N TYR A 453 3.50 19.42 0.31
CA TYR A 453 4.76 19.98 -0.21
C TYR A 453 5.89 18.96 -0.20
N VAL A 454 6.57 18.82 -1.35
CA VAL A 454 7.57 17.77 -1.60
C VAL A 454 8.67 17.70 -0.54
N GLY A 455 9.13 18.85 -0.05
CA GLY A 455 10.21 18.91 0.95
C GLY A 455 9.79 18.53 2.37
N GLU A 456 8.50 18.63 2.68
CA GLU A 456 7.96 18.55 4.05
C GLU A 456 7.27 17.19 4.32
N LEU A 457 6.79 16.52 3.27
CA LEU A 457 6.07 15.23 3.36
C LEU A 457 4.88 15.30 4.34
N GLU A 458 4.18 16.43 4.35
CA GLU A 458 3.04 16.68 5.24
C GLU A 458 1.85 17.29 4.49
N PRO A 459 0.60 17.03 4.94
CA PRO A 459 -0.58 17.58 4.30
C PRO A 459 -0.61 19.11 4.40
N ALA A 460 -0.88 19.79 3.28
CA ALA A 460 -0.89 21.25 3.19
C ALA A 460 -2.30 21.84 2.94
N GLY A 461 -3.24 21.03 2.47
CA GLY A 461 -4.64 21.41 2.27
C GLY A 461 -5.37 20.48 1.30
N GLU A 462 -6.65 20.76 1.05
CA GLU A 462 -7.51 19.97 0.16
C GLU A 462 -7.83 20.76 -1.12
N TRP A 463 -7.83 20.09 -2.28
CA TRP A 463 -8.29 20.68 -3.54
C TRP A 463 -9.76 20.32 -3.79
N LYS A 464 -10.68 21.25 -3.47
CA LYS A 464 -12.14 21.02 -3.61
C LYS A 464 -12.52 20.51 -5.01
N GLY A 465 -13.23 19.39 -5.06
CA GLY A 465 -13.67 18.73 -6.30
C GLY A 465 -12.63 17.83 -6.97
N ALA A 466 -11.39 17.75 -6.47
CA ALA A 466 -10.39 16.79 -6.92
C ALA A 466 -10.65 15.40 -6.29
N LEU A 467 -11.67 14.70 -6.79
CA LEU A 467 -12.13 13.44 -6.21
C LEU A 467 -11.56 12.20 -6.91
N ALA A 468 -11.32 11.14 -6.13
CA ALA A 468 -10.83 9.85 -6.62
C ALA A 468 -11.94 8.93 -7.17
N ILE A 469 -13.21 9.22 -6.89
CA ILE A 469 -14.37 8.40 -7.29
C ILE A 469 -14.57 8.27 -8.81
N GLY A 470 -14.19 9.28 -9.60
CA GLY A 470 -14.26 9.21 -11.06
C GLY A 470 -13.26 8.19 -11.63
N PRO A 471 -11.96 8.31 -11.30
CA PRO A 471 -10.97 7.27 -11.58
C PRO A 471 -11.39 5.88 -11.05
N ALA A 472 -11.94 5.81 -9.84
CA ALA A 472 -12.39 4.57 -9.23
C ALA A 472 -13.55 3.93 -10.01
N ALA A 473 -14.54 4.71 -10.47
CA ALA A 473 -15.65 4.21 -11.29
C ALA A 473 -15.16 3.61 -12.60
N TYR A 474 -14.14 4.22 -13.23
CA TYR A 474 -13.55 3.68 -14.46
C TYR A 474 -12.86 2.33 -14.22
N LEU A 475 -12.08 2.21 -13.13
CA LEU A 475 -11.48 0.95 -12.73
C LEU A 475 -12.55 -0.10 -12.40
N ALA A 476 -13.54 0.26 -11.59
CA ALA A 476 -14.61 -0.63 -11.16
C ALA A 476 -15.46 -1.13 -12.35
N ALA A 477 -15.71 -0.27 -13.34
CA ALA A 477 -16.32 -0.66 -14.61
C ALA A 477 -15.47 -1.68 -15.40
N HIS A 478 -14.14 -1.57 -15.38
CA HIS A 478 -13.24 -2.57 -15.98
C HIS A 478 -13.30 -3.92 -15.25
N HIS A 479 -13.37 -3.89 -13.92
CA HIS A 479 -13.48 -5.10 -13.10
C HIS A 479 -14.90 -5.69 -13.08
N GLY A 480 -15.92 -4.93 -13.49
CA GLY A 480 -17.31 -5.36 -13.39
C GLY A 480 -17.82 -5.42 -11.95
N SER A 481 -17.26 -4.61 -11.06
CA SER A 481 -17.57 -4.57 -9.63
C SER A 481 -18.01 -3.16 -9.19
N PRO A 482 -18.77 -3.02 -8.10
CA PRO A 482 -19.12 -1.70 -7.56
C PRO A 482 -17.92 -0.98 -6.91
N VAL A 483 -18.05 0.34 -6.71
CA VAL A 483 -17.13 1.12 -5.87
C VAL A 483 -17.69 1.18 -4.45
N ILE A 484 -16.97 0.58 -3.50
CA ILE A 484 -17.26 0.76 -2.07
C ILE A 484 -16.68 2.10 -1.63
N ILE A 485 -17.51 3.13 -1.69
CA ILE A 485 -17.20 4.44 -1.12
C ILE A 485 -17.23 4.30 0.42
N ILE A 486 -16.08 4.51 1.05
CA ILE A 486 -15.87 4.23 2.48
C ILE A 486 -16.87 4.98 3.36
N GLU A 487 -17.09 6.27 3.08
CA GLU A 487 -17.96 7.09 3.92
C GLU A 487 -19.46 6.80 3.77
N ASN A 488 -19.86 5.87 2.89
CA ASN A 488 -21.23 5.39 2.82
C ASN A 488 -21.55 4.31 3.86
N HIS A 489 -20.53 3.75 4.53
CA HIS A 489 -20.66 2.60 5.43
C HIS A 489 -19.97 2.89 6.77
N PRO A 490 -20.72 3.12 7.87
CA PRO A 490 -20.14 3.45 9.17
C PRO A 490 -19.14 2.40 9.67
N GLU A 491 -19.35 1.12 9.38
CA GLU A 491 -18.46 0.05 9.82
C GLU A 491 -17.05 0.19 9.24
N ILE A 492 -16.97 0.52 7.96
CA ILE A 492 -15.71 0.75 7.25
C ILE A 492 -15.17 2.14 7.59
N SER A 493 -16.03 3.16 7.62
CA SER A 493 -15.64 4.52 7.96
C SER A 493 -14.95 4.59 9.32
N GLY A 494 -15.51 3.96 10.36
CA GLY A 494 -14.89 3.87 11.68
C GLY A 494 -13.47 3.29 11.64
N ALA A 495 -13.29 2.19 10.88
CA ALA A 495 -12.00 1.52 10.75
C ALA A 495 -10.90 2.40 10.11
N THR A 496 -11.27 3.31 9.20
CA THR A 496 -10.28 4.21 8.56
C THR A 496 -9.66 5.24 9.50
N SER A 497 -10.29 5.53 10.65
CA SER A 497 -9.85 6.58 11.56
C SER A 497 -8.40 6.40 11.99
N TRP A 498 -8.00 5.19 12.36
CA TRP A 498 -6.61 4.92 12.71
C TRP A 498 -5.67 5.09 11.53
N HIS A 499 -6.00 4.51 10.36
CA HIS A 499 -5.15 4.55 9.17
C HIS A 499 -4.84 5.99 8.71
N ILE A 500 -5.85 6.87 8.72
CA ILE A 500 -5.72 8.28 8.32
C ILE A 500 -4.88 9.05 9.35
N ASN A 501 -5.25 8.98 10.63
CA ASN A 501 -4.57 9.75 11.67
C ASN A 501 -3.13 9.27 11.90
N PHE A 502 -2.88 7.97 11.83
CA PHE A 502 -1.54 7.40 11.92
C PHE A 502 -0.64 7.91 10.79
N TRP A 503 -1.09 7.80 9.54
CA TRP A 503 -0.26 8.18 8.40
C TRP A 503 -0.03 9.68 8.33
N ARG A 504 -1.02 10.52 8.66
CA ARG A 504 -0.82 11.98 8.73
C ARG A 504 0.16 12.38 9.83
N ARG A 505 0.21 11.65 10.95
CA ARG A 505 1.15 11.93 12.05
C ARG A 505 2.57 11.41 11.77
N TYR A 506 2.71 10.31 11.04
CA TYR A 506 3.99 9.66 10.76
C TYR A 506 4.18 9.29 9.26
N PRO A 507 4.07 10.26 8.33
CA PRO A 507 4.13 9.97 6.89
C PRO A 507 5.54 9.65 6.39
N ASP A 508 6.56 9.89 7.22
CA ASP A 508 7.95 9.61 6.91
C ASP A 508 8.31 8.12 6.97
N GLY A 509 7.44 7.29 7.55
CA GLY A 509 7.61 5.85 7.71
C GLY A 509 8.68 5.40 8.71
N PHE A 510 9.34 6.33 9.43
CA PHE A 510 10.43 5.99 10.35
C PHE A 510 10.33 6.63 11.73
N SER A 511 9.55 7.70 11.89
CA SER A 511 9.24 8.27 13.20
C SER A 511 8.48 7.28 14.08
N ASN A 512 7.60 6.49 13.46
CA ASN A 512 6.86 5.44 14.12
C ASN A 512 6.41 4.36 13.13
N GLU A 513 6.45 3.12 13.57
CA GLU A 513 6.04 1.95 12.80
C GLU A 513 4.54 1.64 13.01
N PRO A 514 3.86 0.98 12.05
CA PRO A 514 2.44 0.67 12.19
C PRO A 514 2.22 -0.37 13.28
N THR A 515 1.32 -0.09 14.21
CA THR A 515 1.01 -1.00 15.32
C THR A 515 0.26 -2.25 14.83
N VAL A 516 0.70 -3.43 15.29
CA VAL A 516 0.17 -4.72 14.83
C VAL A 516 -1.29 -4.97 15.24
N ALA A 517 -1.69 -4.59 16.46
CA ALA A 517 -3.07 -4.79 16.92
C ALA A 517 -4.06 -3.94 16.13
N GLU A 518 -3.74 -2.69 15.83
CA GLU A 518 -4.62 -1.78 15.11
C GLU A 518 -4.82 -2.25 13.67
N MET A 519 -3.77 -2.73 12.99
CA MET A 519 -3.86 -3.41 11.69
C MET A 519 -4.80 -4.62 11.74
N TYR A 520 -4.69 -5.45 12.78
CA TYR A 520 -5.53 -6.63 12.98
C TYR A 520 -7.00 -6.25 13.22
N ILE A 521 -7.26 -5.34 14.16
CA ILE A 521 -8.62 -4.96 14.59
C ILE A 521 -9.38 -4.30 13.43
N THR A 522 -8.76 -3.30 12.80
CA THR A 522 -9.38 -2.57 11.68
C THR A 522 -9.55 -3.47 10.46
N GLY A 523 -8.53 -4.27 10.11
CA GLY A 523 -8.61 -5.21 8.99
C GLY A 523 -9.71 -6.27 9.18
N ARG A 524 -9.85 -6.84 10.39
CA ARG A 524 -10.92 -7.80 10.70
C ARG A 524 -12.30 -7.15 10.61
N ARG A 525 -12.45 -5.92 11.10
CA ARG A 525 -13.70 -5.18 11.02
C ARG A 525 -14.15 -4.98 9.56
N VAL A 526 -13.24 -4.56 8.68
CA VAL A 526 -13.54 -4.40 7.24
C VAL A 526 -13.89 -5.74 6.59
N TYR A 527 -13.14 -6.80 6.88
CA TYR A 527 -13.43 -8.11 6.28
C TYR A 527 -14.71 -8.75 6.81
N ASN A 528 -15.11 -8.48 8.06
CA ASN A 528 -16.42 -8.87 8.58
C ASN A 528 -17.54 -8.19 7.79
N PHE A 529 -17.43 -6.89 7.53
CA PHE A 529 -18.36 -6.16 6.66
C PHE A 529 -18.43 -6.76 5.26
N LEU A 530 -17.26 -7.02 4.63
CA LEU A 530 -17.21 -7.60 3.29
C LEU A 530 -17.86 -8.98 3.24
N LYS A 531 -17.66 -9.80 4.28
CA LYS A 531 -18.26 -11.12 4.40
C LYS A 531 -19.77 -11.08 4.60
N GLU A 532 -20.26 -10.21 5.48
CA GLU A 532 -21.69 -10.03 5.74
C GLU A 532 -22.44 -9.63 4.48
N HIS A 533 -21.83 -8.79 3.64
CA HIS A 533 -22.40 -8.31 2.38
C HIS A 533 -21.96 -9.14 1.16
N GLY A 534 -21.40 -10.33 1.38
CA GLY A 534 -21.15 -11.33 0.35
C GLY A 534 -20.01 -11.03 -0.64
N PHE A 535 -19.11 -10.08 -0.34
CA PHE A 535 -17.89 -9.81 -1.11
C PHE A 535 -16.77 -10.81 -0.80
N ASP A 536 -16.64 -11.28 0.45
CA ASP A 536 -15.69 -12.33 0.84
C ASP A 536 -16.17 -13.70 0.30
N LYS A 537 -15.42 -14.26 -0.65
CA LYS A 537 -15.71 -15.55 -1.30
C LYS A 537 -14.60 -16.56 -0.99
N GLU A 538 -14.71 -17.76 -1.56
CA GLU A 538 -13.63 -18.73 -1.46
C GLU A 538 -12.41 -18.26 -2.27
N GLY A 539 -11.26 -18.11 -1.60
CA GLY A 539 -10.00 -17.66 -2.23
C GLY A 539 -9.52 -16.32 -1.66
N GLU A 540 -8.68 -15.63 -2.45
CA GLU A 540 -8.27 -14.25 -2.17
C GLU A 540 -8.94 -13.33 -3.20
N GLU A 541 -9.69 -12.33 -2.73
CA GLU A 541 -10.24 -11.29 -3.60
C GLU A 541 -9.15 -10.35 -4.11
N ASN A 542 -9.39 -9.71 -5.25
CA ASN A 542 -8.62 -8.54 -5.64
C ASN A 542 -9.22 -7.33 -4.92
N LEU A 543 -8.41 -6.64 -4.11
CA LEU A 543 -8.81 -5.47 -3.35
C LEU A 543 -7.97 -4.29 -3.81
N ILE A 544 -8.62 -3.24 -4.32
CA ILE A 544 -7.94 -2.10 -4.90
C ILE A 544 -8.40 -0.80 -4.25
N THR A 545 -7.45 -0.05 -3.71
CA THR A 545 -7.70 1.29 -3.15
C THR A 545 -7.37 2.37 -4.18
N VAL A 546 -8.31 3.29 -4.41
CA VAL A 546 -8.11 4.47 -5.26
C VAL A 546 -8.30 5.72 -4.40
N ALA A 547 -7.20 6.21 -3.82
CA ALA A 547 -7.17 7.36 -2.93
C ALA A 547 -5.76 7.95 -2.79
N GLY A 548 -5.66 9.24 -2.46
CA GLY A 548 -4.38 9.85 -2.07
C GLY A 548 -3.87 9.30 -0.74
N GLN A 549 -2.56 9.45 -0.51
CA GLN A 549 -1.90 8.86 0.67
C GLN A 549 -2.37 9.48 2.00
N PHE A 550 -2.74 10.76 2.01
CA PHE A 550 -3.20 11.45 3.22
C PHE A 550 -4.72 11.38 3.39
N ASP A 551 -5.44 10.97 2.35
CA ASP A 551 -6.89 10.74 2.37
C ASP A 551 -7.19 9.34 2.92
N LEU A 552 -6.28 8.37 2.68
CA LEU A 552 -6.29 7.05 3.30
C LEU A 552 -4.85 6.51 3.38
N GLY A 553 -4.33 6.27 4.59
CA GLY A 553 -2.95 5.83 4.81
C GLY A 553 -2.63 4.43 4.28
N PHE A 554 -1.36 4.14 3.96
CA PHE A 554 -0.93 2.85 3.38
C PHE A 554 -1.06 1.65 4.32
N THR A 555 -1.23 1.90 5.62
CA THR A 555 -1.57 0.84 6.59
C THR A 555 -2.87 0.14 6.22
N TRP A 556 -3.79 0.84 5.53
CA TRP A 556 -5.03 0.27 5.01
C TRP A 556 -4.75 -0.92 4.10
N ASP A 557 -3.95 -0.71 3.04
CA ASP A 557 -3.73 -1.73 2.02
C ASP A 557 -2.92 -2.91 2.58
N ARG A 558 -1.95 -2.63 3.44
CA ARG A 558 -1.07 -3.64 4.02
C ARG A 558 -1.79 -4.57 5.00
N ALA A 559 -2.88 -4.12 5.63
CA ALA A 559 -3.66 -4.91 6.58
C ALA A 559 -4.36 -6.13 5.93
N PHE A 560 -4.67 -6.06 4.64
CA PHE A 560 -5.44 -7.08 3.93
C PHE A 560 -4.59 -8.19 3.29
N VAL A 561 -3.27 -8.01 3.20
CA VAL A 561 -2.39 -8.94 2.48
C VAL A 561 -2.45 -10.35 3.07
N GLY A 562 -2.60 -11.35 2.19
CA GLY A 562 -2.73 -12.76 2.55
C GLY A 562 -4.18 -13.22 2.76
N LYS A 563 -5.11 -12.28 2.99
CA LYS A 563 -6.56 -12.52 2.90
C LYS A 563 -7.12 -11.99 1.56
N ALA A 564 -6.58 -10.88 1.08
CA ALA A 564 -6.76 -10.34 -0.28
C ALA A 564 -5.43 -10.14 -1.01
N ARG A 565 -5.54 -10.03 -2.34
CA ARG A 565 -4.52 -9.45 -3.22
C ARG A 565 -4.74 -7.94 -3.26
N SER A 566 -4.10 -7.25 -2.31
CA SER A 566 -4.25 -5.82 -2.10
C SER A 566 -3.36 -4.99 -3.03
N GLY A 567 -3.91 -4.00 -3.71
CA GLY A 567 -3.19 -3.03 -4.53
C GLY A 567 -3.74 -1.60 -4.39
N ARG A 568 -2.96 -0.59 -4.79
CA ARG A 568 -3.35 0.82 -4.66
C ARG A 568 -2.99 1.67 -5.88
N PHE A 569 -3.86 2.61 -6.24
CA PHE A 569 -3.49 3.78 -7.04
C PHE A 569 -3.47 5.04 -6.14
N LEU A 570 -2.41 5.85 -6.24
CA LEU A 570 -2.28 7.11 -5.50
C LEU A 570 -1.89 8.30 -6.42
N GLY A 571 -2.07 9.50 -5.89
CA GLY A 571 -1.78 10.77 -6.56
C GLY A 571 -3.03 11.64 -6.68
N GLN A 572 -2.92 12.77 -7.37
CA GLN A 572 -4.10 13.55 -7.73
C GLN A 572 -5.00 12.78 -8.72
N PRO A 573 -6.29 13.13 -8.87
CA PRO A 573 -7.20 12.44 -9.80
C PRO A 573 -6.70 12.33 -11.25
N VAL A 574 -5.86 13.27 -11.71
CA VAL A 574 -5.20 13.21 -13.03
C VAL A 574 -4.14 12.11 -13.09
N ASP A 575 -3.32 11.98 -12.04
CA ASP A 575 -2.32 10.92 -11.92
C ASP A 575 -3.04 9.56 -11.84
N LEU A 576 -4.09 9.46 -11.01
CA LEU A 576 -4.93 8.26 -10.87
C LEU A 576 -5.55 7.83 -12.20
N SER A 577 -6.21 8.75 -12.91
CA SER A 577 -6.84 8.46 -14.21
C SER A 577 -5.81 7.96 -15.22
N THR A 578 -4.65 8.62 -15.30
CA THR A 578 -3.59 8.28 -16.26
C THR A 578 -2.99 6.91 -15.94
N TRP A 579 -2.75 6.64 -14.66
CA TRP A 579 -2.14 5.38 -14.21
C TRP A 579 -3.10 4.20 -14.39
N ILE A 580 -4.37 4.34 -14.00
CA ILE A 580 -5.41 3.33 -14.20
C ILE A 580 -5.57 3.01 -15.69
N CYS A 581 -5.68 4.03 -16.55
CA CYS A 581 -5.70 3.83 -18.01
C CYS A 581 -4.47 3.07 -18.50
N ARG A 582 -3.26 3.43 -18.05
CA ARG A 582 -2.03 2.71 -18.45
C ARG A 582 -2.05 1.25 -18.01
N ASN A 583 -2.59 0.97 -16.83
CA ASN A 583 -2.67 -0.38 -16.30
C ASN A 583 -3.67 -1.24 -17.12
N ILE A 584 -4.89 -0.74 -17.33
CA ILE A 584 -5.93 -1.40 -18.16
C ILE A 584 -5.44 -1.63 -19.59
N PHE A 585 -4.79 -0.64 -20.20
CA PHE A 585 -4.27 -0.73 -21.57
C PHE A 585 -2.88 -1.36 -21.67
N TYR A 586 -2.28 -1.82 -20.57
CA TYR A 586 -0.94 -2.41 -20.56
C TYR A 586 -0.76 -3.51 -21.62
N PRO A 587 -1.73 -4.43 -21.86
CA PRO A 587 -1.59 -5.45 -22.90
C PRO A 587 -1.27 -4.89 -24.28
N ALA A 588 -1.81 -3.72 -24.64
CA ALA A 588 -1.48 -3.05 -25.90
C ALA A 588 -0.25 -2.13 -25.75
N LEU A 589 -0.19 -1.34 -24.67
CA LEU A 589 0.84 -0.32 -24.47
C LEU A 589 2.25 -0.90 -24.33
N ILE A 590 2.40 -2.13 -23.84
CA ILE A 590 3.72 -2.75 -23.73
C ILE A 590 4.40 -2.91 -25.09
N PHE A 591 3.65 -3.06 -26.19
CA PHE A 591 4.22 -3.14 -27.54
C PHE A 591 4.75 -1.82 -28.08
N GLU A 592 4.41 -0.69 -27.44
CA GLU A 592 5.03 0.61 -27.74
C GLU A 592 6.37 0.78 -27.03
N ASN A 593 6.70 -0.08 -26.06
CA ASN A 593 8.01 -0.07 -25.42
C ASN A 593 9.10 -0.47 -26.43
N PRO A 594 10.19 0.31 -26.57
CA PRO A 594 11.31 -0.02 -27.45
C PRO A 594 11.84 -1.44 -27.24
N ALA A 595 11.78 -1.96 -26.01
CA ALA A 595 12.18 -3.32 -25.64
C ALA A 595 11.46 -4.44 -26.42
N LEU A 596 10.26 -4.16 -26.97
CA LEU A 596 9.48 -5.10 -27.78
C LEU A 596 9.55 -4.81 -29.28
N ASN A 597 10.22 -3.72 -29.70
CA ASN A 597 10.34 -3.28 -31.10
C ASN A 597 11.67 -3.67 -31.76
N GLY A 598 12.47 -4.51 -31.10
CA GLY A 598 13.76 -4.98 -31.60
C GLY A 598 14.79 -5.10 -30.46
N GLU A 599 16.06 -5.07 -30.83
CA GLU A 599 17.12 -4.91 -29.83
C GLU A 599 17.26 -3.44 -29.42
N VAL A 600 17.47 -3.20 -28.13
CA VAL A 600 17.71 -1.88 -27.56
C VAL A 600 19.16 -1.79 -27.09
N THR A 601 19.83 -0.69 -27.40
CA THR A 601 21.20 -0.43 -26.93
C THR A 601 21.18 0.23 -25.55
N LEU A 602 21.75 -0.46 -24.56
CA LEU A 602 21.76 -0.07 -23.15
C LEU A 602 23.18 -0.05 -22.59
N VAL A 603 23.44 0.76 -21.57
CA VAL A 603 24.70 0.79 -20.84
C VAL A 603 24.72 -0.38 -19.86
N ASN A 604 25.58 -1.37 -20.10
CA ASN A 604 25.75 -2.51 -19.21
C ASN A 604 26.99 -2.32 -18.32
N GLY A 605 26.88 -2.76 -17.07
CA GLY A 605 27.92 -2.62 -16.07
C GLY A 605 29.16 -3.43 -16.38
N SER A 606 30.30 -2.96 -15.89
CA SER A 606 31.59 -3.65 -16.00
C SER A 606 31.65 -4.90 -15.12
N LYS A 607 32.52 -5.84 -15.49
CA LYS A 607 32.87 -7.01 -14.68
C LYS A 607 34.31 -6.91 -14.23
N SER A 608 34.55 -7.15 -12.95
CA SER A 608 35.85 -7.18 -12.31
C SER A 608 36.09 -8.45 -11.49
N ALA A 609 37.37 -8.80 -11.34
CA ALA A 609 37.86 -9.91 -10.54
C ALA A 609 39.08 -9.48 -9.71
N ARG A 610 39.36 -10.25 -8.67
CA ARG A 610 40.50 -10.02 -7.77
C ARG A 610 41.80 -10.53 -8.38
N ARG A 611 42.91 -9.84 -8.11
CA ARG A 611 44.26 -10.21 -8.54
C ARG A 611 45.28 -9.91 -7.46
N PHE A 612 46.38 -10.65 -7.41
CA PHE A 612 47.53 -10.30 -6.57
C PHE A 612 48.28 -9.04 -7.10
N PRO A 613 48.70 -8.09 -6.23
CA PRO A 613 48.44 -8.04 -4.78
C PRO A 613 46.98 -7.71 -4.50
N TRP A 614 46.35 -8.41 -3.55
CA TRP A 614 44.90 -8.39 -3.31
C TRP A 614 44.33 -7.05 -2.82
N TYR A 615 45.14 -6.01 -2.71
CA TYR A 615 44.79 -4.72 -2.12
C TYR A 615 45.26 -3.55 -3.01
N GLY A 616 44.64 -2.39 -2.78
CA GLY A 616 44.97 -1.15 -3.48
C GLY A 616 44.69 -1.18 -4.98
N ARG A 617 45.28 -0.25 -5.74
CA ARG A 617 44.99 -0.03 -7.17
C ARG A 617 45.27 -1.24 -8.08
N LEU A 618 46.10 -2.19 -7.66
CA LEU A 618 46.51 -3.34 -8.46
C LEU A 618 45.68 -4.61 -8.17
N GLY A 619 44.93 -4.62 -7.07
CA GLY A 619 44.18 -5.80 -6.62
C GLY A 619 42.87 -6.06 -7.35
N LEU A 620 42.33 -5.05 -8.01
CA LEU A 620 41.14 -5.16 -8.84
C LEU A 620 41.52 -5.14 -10.33
N ARG A 621 41.08 -6.17 -11.06
CA ARG A 621 41.22 -6.26 -12.52
C ARG A 621 39.84 -6.16 -13.17
N ILE A 622 39.66 -5.17 -14.03
CA ILE A 622 38.49 -5.11 -14.92
C ILE A 622 38.66 -6.19 -16.00
N LEU A 623 37.72 -7.13 -16.04
CA LEU A 623 37.62 -8.20 -17.03
C LEU A 623 36.81 -7.76 -18.25
N LYS A 624 35.78 -6.94 -18.02
CA LYS A 624 34.91 -6.35 -19.03
C LYS A 624 34.60 -4.92 -18.62
N GLU A 625 34.92 -3.95 -19.48
CA GLU A 625 34.57 -2.55 -19.24
C GLU A 625 33.07 -2.32 -19.37
N SER A 626 32.56 -1.29 -18.69
CA SER A 626 31.18 -0.84 -18.83
C SER A 626 31.03 -0.20 -20.20
N LYS A 627 30.02 -0.61 -20.97
CA LYS A 627 29.85 -0.18 -22.36
C LYS A 627 28.40 -0.36 -22.82
N TYR A 628 28.11 0.24 -23.97
CA TYR A 628 26.86 -0.01 -24.69
C TYR A 628 26.83 -1.43 -25.25
N GLU A 629 25.72 -2.12 -25.04
CA GLU A 629 25.43 -3.44 -25.58
C GLU A 629 23.96 -3.51 -26.01
N SER A 630 23.67 -4.37 -26.99
CA SER A 630 22.31 -4.61 -27.46
C SER A 630 21.65 -5.72 -26.65
N PHE A 631 20.38 -5.52 -26.29
CA PHE A 631 19.59 -6.49 -25.56
C PHE A 631 18.19 -6.65 -26.16
N ARG A 632 17.62 -7.83 -26.02
CA ARG A 632 16.23 -8.13 -26.35
C ARG A 632 15.42 -8.37 -25.08
N TYR A 633 14.25 -7.75 -24.99
CA TYR A 633 13.39 -7.81 -23.80
C TYR A 633 14.15 -7.49 -22.50
N PRO A 634 14.93 -6.38 -22.44
CA PRO A 634 15.80 -6.11 -21.31
C PRO A 634 15.03 -5.87 -20.02
N VAL A 635 15.57 -6.41 -18.93
CA VAL A 635 15.20 -6.05 -17.55
C VAL A 635 16.40 -5.40 -16.88
N LEU A 636 16.20 -4.20 -16.33
CA LEU A 636 17.24 -3.45 -15.63
C LEU A 636 17.33 -3.93 -14.18
N ASP A 637 18.51 -4.33 -13.74
CA ASP A 637 18.79 -4.83 -12.40
C ASP A 637 19.85 -3.93 -11.73
N THR A 638 19.46 -3.27 -10.64
CA THR A 638 20.28 -2.33 -9.87
C THR A 638 20.65 -2.93 -8.52
N LEU A 639 21.83 -3.54 -8.47
CA LEU A 639 22.34 -4.23 -7.29
C LEU A 639 23.37 -3.36 -6.55
N ILE A 640 22.91 -2.54 -5.60
CA ILE A 640 23.76 -1.72 -4.72
C ILE A 640 23.88 -2.35 -3.34
N CYS A 641 22.76 -2.58 -2.66
CA CYS A 641 22.69 -3.21 -1.34
C CYS A 641 21.87 -4.49 -1.49
N TYR A 642 22.48 -5.65 -1.28
CA TYR A 642 21.86 -6.93 -1.60
C TYR A 642 22.46 -8.09 -0.81
N ASP A 643 21.72 -9.19 -0.73
CA ASP A 643 22.17 -10.43 -0.11
C ASP A 643 22.95 -11.31 -1.08
N TYR A 644 23.93 -12.04 -0.56
CA TYR A 644 24.78 -12.93 -1.33
C TYR A 644 25.11 -14.23 -0.59
N ARG A 645 24.38 -15.29 -0.96
CA ARG A 645 24.48 -16.67 -0.46
C ARG A 645 24.25 -16.76 1.05
N PHE A 646 23.22 -16.10 1.56
CA PHE A 646 23.01 -15.94 3.00
C PHE A 646 22.89 -17.27 3.75
N ASN A 647 21.91 -18.14 3.45
CA ASN A 647 21.77 -19.40 4.19
C ASN A 647 22.88 -20.41 3.85
N THR A 648 23.39 -20.42 2.62
CA THR A 648 24.48 -21.32 2.22
C THR A 648 25.81 -20.98 2.90
N ARG A 649 26.08 -19.69 3.10
CA ARG A 649 27.39 -19.19 3.55
C ARG A 649 27.29 -18.46 4.89
N ALA A 650 26.47 -17.43 4.98
CA ALA A 650 26.38 -16.56 6.14
C ALA A 650 25.76 -17.21 7.38
N SER A 651 24.97 -18.26 7.23
CA SER A 651 24.49 -19.04 8.39
C SER A 651 25.63 -19.59 9.26
N LYS A 652 26.82 -19.82 8.67
CA LYS A 652 28.02 -20.25 9.42
C LYS A 652 28.62 -19.12 10.25
N TYR A 653 28.43 -17.89 9.81
CA TYR A 653 28.85 -16.68 10.53
C TYR A 653 27.87 -16.37 11.65
N TRP A 654 26.58 -16.29 11.34
CA TRP A 654 25.54 -15.92 12.30
C TRP A 654 25.21 -17.03 13.30
N GLY A 655 25.43 -18.30 12.93
CA GLY A 655 25.12 -19.46 13.77
C GLY A 655 23.69 -19.98 13.61
N PHE A 656 22.83 -19.28 12.86
CA PHE A 656 21.46 -19.68 12.54
C PHE A 656 21.22 -19.63 11.02
N LYS A 657 20.12 -20.25 10.57
CA LYS A 657 19.61 -20.12 9.20
C LYS A 657 18.34 -19.29 9.23
N TYR A 658 18.21 -18.37 8.29
CA TYR A 658 16.94 -17.72 8.07
C TYR A 658 15.89 -18.76 7.62
N LYS A 659 14.71 -18.64 8.19
CA LYS A 659 13.53 -19.46 7.89
C LYS A 659 12.41 -18.49 7.58
N CYS A 660 11.71 -18.70 6.46
CA CYS A 660 10.52 -17.93 6.10
C CYS A 660 9.42 -18.13 7.15
N ALA A 661 8.47 -17.20 7.19
CA ALA A 661 7.33 -17.23 8.11
C ALA A 661 6.47 -18.50 7.95
N ASP A 662 6.36 -19.04 6.75
CA ASP A 662 5.67 -20.31 6.46
C ASP A 662 6.50 -21.57 6.75
N GLY A 663 7.73 -21.38 7.22
CA GLY A 663 8.67 -22.42 7.61
C GLY A 663 9.59 -22.94 6.51
N THR A 664 9.52 -22.40 5.30
CA THR A 664 10.47 -22.68 4.22
C THR A 664 11.89 -22.27 4.63
N ILE A 665 12.91 -23.07 4.32
CA ILE A 665 14.33 -22.74 4.54
C ILE A 665 14.99 -22.50 3.17
N PRO A 666 15.31 -21.24 2.82
CA PRO A 666 16.06 -20.88 1.62
C PRO A 666 17.34 -21.68 1.44
N GLY A 667 17.55 -22.24 0.24
CA GLY A 667 18.68 -23.08 -0.13
C GLY A 667 18.61 -24.55 0.35
N GLU A 668 17.53 -24.95 1.04
CA GLU A 668 17.38 -26.30 1.60
C GLU A 668 16.02 -26.96 1.34
N SER A 669 14.92 -26.24 1.54
CA SER A 669 13.59 -26.77 1.32
C SER A 669 13.37 -27.09 -0.16
N LYS A 670 12.74 -28.24 -0.43
CA LYS A 670 12.30 -28.59 -1.79
C LYS A 670 11.03 -27.82 -2.14
N THR A 671 10.88 -27.44 -3.40
CA THR A 671 9.67 -26.77 -3.89
C THR A 671 8.73 -27.70 -4.62
N GLY A 672 9.22 -28.78 -5.25
CA GLY A 672 8.40 -29.60 -6.16
C GLY A 672 8.23 -28.98 -7.55
N GLU A 673 8.81 -27.81 -7.80
CA GLU A 673 8.50 -26.96 -8.95
C GLU A 673 9.66 -26.95 -9.95
N ARG A 674 9.38 -27.29 -11.22
CA ARG A 674 10.40 -27.32 -12.28
C ARG A 674 11.05 -25.95 -12.51
N ILE A 675 10.35 -24.85 -12.20
CA ILE A 675 10.91 -23.49 -12.30
C ILE A 675 12.15 -23.29 -11.40
N ASP A 676 12.32 -24.10 -10.36
CA ASP A 676 13.42 -23.98 -9.40
C ASP A 676 14.60 -24.91 -9.72
N GLU A 677 14.48 -25.78 -10.72
CA GLU A 677 15.49 -26.81 -11.03
C GLU A 677 16.88 -26.22 -11.34
N GLY A 678 17.83 -26.39 -10.42
CA GLY A 678 19.20 -25.94 -10.62
C GLY A 678 19.44 -24.45 -10.29
N VAL A 679 18.48 -23.76 -9.66
CA VAL A 679 18.72 -22.41 -9.11
C VAL A 679 19.90 -22.40 -8.14
N MET A 680 20.08 -23.50 -7.40
CA MET A 680 21.15 -23.66 -6.42
C MET A 680 22.49 -24.15 -7.00
N GLU A 681 22.56 -24.52 -8.28
CA GLU A 681 23.80 -25.09 -8.85
C GLU A 681 24.97 -24.09 -8.81
N ARG A 682 24.70 -22.80 -9.11
CA ARG A 682 25.72 -21.73 -9.04
C ARG A 682 26.01 -21.24 -7.62
N ILE A 683 25.11 -21.51 -6.69
CA ILE A 683 25.19 -21.05 -5.30
C ILE A 683 25.98 -22.06 -4.46
N ASN A 684 25.59 -23.34 -4.51
CA ASN A 684 26.19 -24.39 -3.69
C ASN A 684 26.40 -25.74 -4.40
N GLY A 685 26.18 -25.81 -5.72
CA GLY A 685 26.38 -27.01 -6.53
C GLY A 685 25.30 -28.08 -6.37
N LYS A 686 24.26 -27.84 -5.56
CA LYS A 686 23.13 -28.77 -5.43
C LYS A 686 22.25 -28.69 -6.69
N LYS A 687 21.89 -29.87 -7.19
CA LYS A 687 20.95 -30.04 -8.31
C LYS A 687 19.54 -30.30 -7.77
N GLY A 688 18.53 -29.99 -8.59
CA GLY A 688 17.12 -30.21 -8.27
C GLY A 688 16.35 -28.93 -7.94
N ASP A 689 15.11 -29.14 -7.52
CA ASP A 689 14.04 -28.18 -7.25
C ASP A 689 14.08 -27.68 -5.80
N ILE A 690 15.11 -26.89 -5.50
CA ILE A 690 15.35 -26.34 -4.15
C ILE A 690 14.94 -24.88 -4.14
N PHE A 691 14.23 -24.46 -3.09
CA PHE A 691 13.83 -23.07 -2.91
C PHE A 691 15.08 -22.18 -2.89
N PRO A 692 15.12 -21.08 -3.65
CA PRO A 692 16.31 -20.26 -3.81
C PRO A 692 16.83 -19.74 -2.46
N ASP A 693 18.14 -19.67 -2.33
CA ASP A 693 18.81 -18.98 -1.22
C ASP A 693 18.73 -17.45 -1.41
N LEU A 694 18.98 -16.66 -0.36
CA LEU A 694 19.08 -15.20 -0.49
C LEU A 694 20.39 -14.87 -1.19
N SER A 695 20.29 -14.55 -2.48
CA SER A 695 21.40 -14.26 -3.38
C SER A 695 20.89 -13.55 -4.63
N ALA A 696 20.42 -12.30 -4.46
CA ALA A 696 19.88 -11.44 -5.51
C ALA A 696 20.60 -11.58 -6.86
N PRO A 697 21.94 -11.48 -6.92
CA PRO A 697 22.67 -11.50 -8.19
C PRO A 697 22.72 -12.89 -8.88
N ASP A 698 22.39 -13.97 -8.16
CA ASP A 698 22.30 -15.31 -8.72
C ASP A 698 20.85 -15.69 -9.05
N VAL A 699 19.91 -15.31 -8.17
CA VAL A 699 18.50 -15.75 -8.20
C VAL A 699 17.67 -14.94 -9.18
N GLN A 700 17.71 -13.60 -9.10
CA GLN A 700 16.93 -12.74 -10.00
C GLN A 700 17.23 -13.03 -11.48
N PRO A 701 18.50 -13.02 -11.94
CA PRO A 701 18.79 -13.29 -13.35
C PRO A 701 18.57 -14.75 -13.77
N PHE A 702 18.50 -15.69 -12.83
CA PHE A 702 18.12 -17.06 -13.14
C PHE A 702 16.65 -17.14 -13.57
N TYR A 703 15.74 -16.54 -12.80
CA TYR A 703 14.33 -16.54 -13.14
C TYR A 703 14.00 -15.61 -14.31
N LEU A 704 14.69 -14.46 -14.44
CA LEU A 704 14.54 -13.59 -15.61
C LEU A 704 14.81 -14.33 -16.92
N LYS A 705 15.87 -15.16 -16.96
CA LYS A 705 16.19 -15.97 -18.14
C LYS A 705 15.17 -17.05 -18.42
N ARG A 706 14.55 -17.62 -17.39
CA ARG A 706 13.46 -18.61 -17.53
C ARG A 706 12.19 -17.96 -18.08
N ALA A 707 11.92 -16.71 -17.70
CA ALA A 707 10.91 -15.86 -18.35
C ALA A 707 11.33 -15.40 -19.77
N GLY A 708 12.58 -15.63 -20.19
CA GLY A 708 13.08 -15.26 -21.52
C GLY A 708 13.53 -13.80 -21.64
N TYR A 709 13.71 -13.10 -20.51
CA TYR A 709 14.29 -11.76 -20.48
C TYR A 709 15.82 -11.79 -20.50
N GLU A 710 16.41 -10.70 -20.99
CA GLU A 710 17.85 -10.46 -20.86
C GLU A 710 18.14 -9.47 -19.72
N PRO A 711 18.86 -9.89 -18.66
CA PRO A 711 19.20 -8.99 -17.57
C PRO A 711 20.30 -8.00 -18.00
N VAL A 712 20.04 -6.73 -17.74
CA VAL A 712 20.95 -5.59 -17.94
C VAL A 712 21.28 -5.03 -16.58
N TYR A 713 22.57 -4.81 -16.32
CA TYR A 713 23.02 -4.45 -15.00
C TYR A 713 23.58 -3.05 -14.99
N SER A 714 23.17 -2.23 -14.04
CA SER A 714 23.73 -0.89 -13.85
C SER A 714 23.59 -0.43 -12.42
N THR A 715 24.64 0.18 -11.89
CA THR A 715 24.70 0.69 -10.51
C THR A 715 24.86 2.21 -10.46
N ASN A 716 25.32 2.82 -11.56
CA ASN A 716 25.47 4.26 -11.67
C ASN A 716 24.14 4.94 -12.00
N PHE A 717 23.91 6.12 -11.42
CA PHE A 717 22.69 6.91 -11.63
C PHE A 717 22.44 7.24 -13.10
N SER A 718 23.37 7.94 -13.74
CA SER A 718 23.25 8.41 -15.13
C SER A 718 23.02 7.26 -16.12
N ALA A 719 23.69 6.13 -15.90
CA ALA A 719 23.50 4.93 -16.72
C ALA A 719 22.12 4.30 -16.51
N ASN A 720 21.62 4.23 -15.27
CA ASN A 720 20.27 3.71 -14.98
C ASN A 720 19.19 4.57 -15.62
N MET A 721 19.22 5.90 -15.42
CA MET A 721 18.23 6.81 -15.98
C MET A 721 18.21 6.74 -17.50
N LYS A 722 19.39 6.66 -18.13
CA LYS A 722 19.50 6.47 -19.58
C LYS A 722 18.90 5.14 -20.04
N ASN A 723 19.15 4.05 -19.33
CA ASN A 723 18.63 2.74 -19.69
C ASN A 723 17.09 2.70 -19.61
N LEU A 724 16.51 3.29 -18.56
CA LEU A 724 15.06 3.42 -18.40
C LEU A 724 14.44 4.19 -19.59
N ASN A 725 15.02 5.34 -19.94
CA ASN A 725 14.55 6.16 -21.07
C ASN A 725 14.66 5.44 -22.43
N ASN A 726 15.67 4.59 -22.58
CA ASN A 726 15.86 3.81 -23.81
C ASN A 726 14.87 2.64 -23.95
N GLY A 727 14.24 2.20 -22.86
CA GLY A 727 13.20 1.16 -22.85
C GLY A 727 13.66 -0.15 -22.20
N VAL A 728 13.02 -0.49 -21.08
CA VAL A 728 13.14 -1.77 -20.36
C VAL A 728 11.78 -2.27 -19.92
N ILE A 729 11.61 -3.58 -19.71
CA ILE A 729 10.32 -4.17 -19.30
C ILE A 729 10.12 -4.01 -17.79
N LEU A 730 11.17 -4.30 -17.02
CA LEU A 730 11.18 -4.21 -15.56
C LEU A 730 12.42 -3.47 -15.08
N TRP A 731 12.29 -2.81 -13.93
CA TRP A 731 13.39 -2.29 -13.15
C TRP A 731 13.36 -2.90 -11.74
N LEU A 732 14.32 -3.77 -11.46
CA LEU A 732 14.54 -4.37 -10.15
C LEU A 732 15.59 -3.53 -9.41
N ILE A 733 15.23 -3.04 -8.23
CA ILE A 733 16.04 -2.12 -7.44
C ILE A 733 16.38 -2.75 -6.10
N ASN A 734 17.67 -2.93 -5.82
CA ASN A 734 18.20 -3.38 -4.54
C ASN A 734 19.21 -2.33 -4.03
N THR A 735 18.75 -1.36 -3.24
CA THR A 735 19.59 -0.26 -2.74
C THR A 735 19.12 0.30 -1.39
N HIS A 736 19.82 1.31 -0.87
CA HIS A 736 19.33 2.09 0.27
C HIS A 736 18.37 3.17 -0.22
N GLY A 737 17.28 3.36 0.53
CA GLY A 737 16.27 4.39 0.31
C GLY A 737 16.10 5.33 1.52
N GLY A 738 15.31 6.38 1.34
CA GLY A 738 14.90 7.30 2.40
C GLY A 738 13.71 8.17 1.97
N SER A 739 12.95 8.72 2.92
CA SER A 739 11.75 9.53 2.65
C SER A 739 12.02 11.04 2.48
N THR A 740 13.18 11.54 2.92
CA THR A 740 13.48 12.98 2.92
C THR A 740 13.65 13.57 1.51
N ASN A 741 13.46 14.90 1.37
CA ASN A 741 13.59 15.63 0.10
C ASN A 741 12.77 15.04 -1.06
N GLY A 742 11.57 14.53 -0.78
CA GLY A 742 10.71 13.92 -1.80
C GLY A 742 11.09 12.48 -2.18
N GLY A 743 11.83 11.77 -1.32
CA GLY A 743 12.27 10.39 -1.54
C GLY A 743 13.68 10.30 -2.11
N LEU A 744 14.48 9.32 -1.66
CA LEU A 744 15.88 9.15 -2.00
C LEU A 744 16.20 7.72 -2.44
N LEU A 745 17.09 7.58 -3.42
CA LEU A 745 17.74 6.33 -3.77
C LEU A 745 19.25 6.51 -3.83
N MET A 746 19.99 5.51 -3.35
CA MET A 746 21.45 5.52 -3.39
C MET A 746 21.99 4.80 -4.63
N PHE A 747 23.01 5.38 -5.27
CA PHE A 747 23.66 4.84 -6.47
C PHE A 747 25.18 4.81 -6.33
N TRP A 748 25.83 3.98 -7.13
CA TRP A 748 27.29 3.95 -7.21
C TRP A 748 27.84 5.20 -7.91
N ASP A 749 28.73 5.90 -7.23
CA ASP A 749 29.25 7.20 -7.64
C ASP A 749 30.67 7.45 -7.14
N VAL A 750 31.62 6.66 -7.64
CA VAL A 750 33.05 6.82 -7.32
C VAL A 750 33.67 8.10 -7.87
N LYS A 751 32.97 8.76 -8.80
CA LYS A 751 33.37 10.03 -9.41
C LYS A 751 32.87 11.23 -8.63
N ARG A 752 31.91 11.03 -7.73
CA ARG A 752 31.24 12.08 -6.95
C ARG A 752 30.54 13.10 -7.86
N GLU A 753 29.75 12.58 -8.80
CA GLU A 753 28.86 13.35 -9.68
C GLU A 753 27.79 14.08 -8.85
N ASN A 754 27.36 13.50 -7.73
CA ASN A 754 26.50 14.15 -6.75
C ASN A 754 27.28 14.42 -5.43
N PRO A 755 27.24 15.64 -4.88
CA PRO A 755 27.98 15.98 -3.67
C PRO A 755 27.45 15.31 -2.39
N ILE A 756 26.20 14.84 -2.39
CA ILE A 756 25.50 14.24 -1.25
C ILE A 756 25.74 12.72 -1.27
N GLY A 757 26.74 12.25 -0.52
CA GLY A 757 27.15 10.85 -0.56
C GLY A 757 28.40 10.54 0.24
N TYR A 758 28.82 9.27 0.20
CA TYR A 758 30.06 8.82 0.83
C TYR A 758 31.19 8.83 -0.22
N PRO A 759 32.26 9.62 -0.01
CA PRO A 759 33.32 9.76 -1.00
C PRO A 759 34.05 8.44 -1.22
N ALA A 760 34.64 8.22 -2.41
CA ALA A 760 35.46 7.05 -2.62
C ALA A 760 36.79 7.11 -1.85
N ILE A 761 37.23 5.99 -1.27
CA ILE A 761 38.46 5.91 -0.46
C ILE A 761 39.70 6.17 -1.34
N PRO A 762 40.65 7.04 -0.90
CA PRO A 762 41.88 7.27 -1.62
C PRO A 762 42.65 5.97 -1.92
N LEU A 763 43.16 5.85 -3.15
CA LEU A 763 43.94 4.69 -3.64
C LEU A 763 43.20 3.35 -3.73
N ALA A 764 41.91 3.29 -3.41
CA ALA A 764 41.14 2.06 -3.53
C ALA A 764 40.98 1.64 -5.01
N GLY A 765 41.02 0.33 -5.28
CA GLY A 765 41.01 -0.22 -6.63
C GLY A 765 39.70 0.03 -7.39
N TYR A 766 38.58 0.01 -6.67
CA TYR A 766 37.23 0.18 -7.21
C TYR A 766 36.95 1.56 -7.83
N LYS A 767 37.79 2.57 -7.54
CA LYS A 767 37.69 3.90 -8.20
C LYS A 767 37.85 3.86 -9.72
N LYS A 768 38.41 2.78 -10.27
CA LYS A 768 38.53 2.56 -11.71
C LYS A 768 37.23 2.09 -12.36
N GLU A 769 36.23 1.70 -11.56
CA GLU A 769 35.02 1.04 -12.01
C GLU A 769 33.81 1.94 -11.75
N PRO A 770 33.46 2.87 -12.66
CA PRO A 770 32.41 3.86 -12.41
C PRO A 770 30.98 3.33 -12.52
N ASN A 771 30.79 2.16 -13.13
CA ASN A 771 29.48 1.51 -13.25
C ASN A 771 29.68 -0.02 -13.25
N PRO A 772 30.00 -0.64 -12.11
CA PRO A 772 30.06 -2.09 -12.00
C PRO A 772 28.68 -2.70 -12.22
N TRP A 773 28.61 -3.95 -12.72
CA TRP A 773 27.34 -4.64 -12.92
C TRP A 773 26.61 -4.92 -11.59
N ARG A 774 27.35 -5.04 -10.48
CA ARG A 774 26.83 -5.01 -9.11
C ARG A 774 27.83 -4.28 -8.23
N ALA A 775 27.34 -3.52 -7.26
CA ALA A 775 28.21 -2.83 -6.32
C ALA A 775 28.87 -3.84 -5.37
N TYR A 776 29.97 -3.44 -4.76
CA TYR A 776 30.75 -4.24 -3.83
C TYR A 776 31.57 -3.27 -2.97
N GLU A 777 32.12 -3.70 -1.84
CA GLU A 777 32.83 -2.76 -0.97
C GLU A 777 34.35 -2.76 -1.22
N TRP A 778 35.05 -1.85 -0.56
CA TRP A 778 36.37 -1.40 -1.00
C TRP A 778 37.56 -2.31 -0.66
N PHE A 779 37.44 -3.18 0.37
CA PHE A 779 38.60 -3.88 0.95
C PHE A 779 39.24 -4.88 -0.01
N LEU A 780 38.50 -5.93 -0.38
CA LEU A 780 38.91 -6.90 -1.41
C LEU A 780 38.01 -6.87 -2.64
N GLY A 781 36.81 -6.27 -2.53
CA GLY A 781 35.64 -6.57 -3.34
C GLY A 781 35.86 -6.60 -4.85
N SER A 782 34.99 -7.36 -5.51
CA SER A 782 34.96 -7.50 -6.97
C SER A 782 33.60 -7.96 -7.41
N THR A 783 33.27 -7.78 -8.68
CA THR A 783 32.00 -8.29 -9.16
C THR A 783 31.97 -9.80 -9.42
N GLU A 784 33.10 -10.51 -9.50
CA GLU A 784 33.15 -11.97 -9.71
C GLU A 784 32.63 -12.72 -8.48
N GLU A 785 33.18 -12.40 -7.32
CA GLU A 785 32.77 -12.89 -6.01
C GLU A 785 32.74 -11.67 -5.08
N PRO A 786 31.58 -10.99 -4.97
CA PRO A 786 31.40 -9.86 -4.10
C PRO A 786 31.44 -10.39 -2.68
N ASP A 787 32.36 -9.81 -1.97
CA ASP A 787 32.49 -9.95 -0.54
C ASP A 787 33.11 -8.68 -0.07
N THR A 788 32.91 -8.38 1.21
CA THR A 788 33.65 -7.37 1.94
C THR A 788 33.13 -7.33 3.38
N LEU A 789 33.27 -6.21 4.07
CA LEU A 789 33.45 -6.07 5.49
C LEU A 789 32.27 -6.65 6.28
N THR A 790 32.55 -7.71 7.01
CA THR A 790 31.61 -8.40 7.89
C THR A 790 31.31 -7.53 9.11
N ALA A 791 30.03 -7.45 9.49
CA ALA A 791 29.59 -6.84 10.74
C ALA A 791 30.13 -7.63 11.94
N GLU A 792 31.06 -7.07 12.70
CA GLU A 792 31.82 -7.81 13.70
C GLU A 792 31.01 -8.13 14.98
N ILE A 793 30.56 -9.38 15.15
CA ILE A 793 29.74 -9.82 16.30
C ILE A 793 30.43 -10.84 17.22
N HIS A 794 31.61 -11.34 16.84
CA HIS A 794 32.31 -12.47 17.52
C HIS A 794 33.54 -12.05 18.32
N GLY A 795 34.05 -10.86 18.12
CA GLY A 795 35.13 -10.19 18.83
C GLY A 795 36.26 -9.73 17.91
N ILE A 796 37.02 -8.69 18.29
CA ILE A 796 38.21 -8.22 17.54
C ILE A 796 39.19 -9.36 17.20
N LEU A 797 39.51 -10.25 18.15
CA LEU A 797 40.40 -11.38 17.88
C LEU A 797 39.78 -12.39 16.90
N ALA A 798 38.47 -12.60 16.99
CA ALA A 798 37.74 -13.44 16.05
C ALA A 798 37.79 -12.82 14.64
N ALA A 799 37.61 -11.51 14.50
CA ALA A 799 37.73 -10.77 13.25
C ALA A 799 39.13 -10.83 12.63
N LEU A 800 40.18 -10.60 13.42
CA LEU A 800 41.56 -10.66 12.93
C LEU A 800 41.98 -12.07 12.46
N LEU A 801 41.43 -13.11 13.10
CA LEU A 801 41.67 -14.50 12.74
C LEU A 801 40.63 -15.06 11.76
N GLY A 802 39.53 -14.34 11.51
CA GLY A 802 38.33 -14.78 10.81
C GLY A 802 37.70 -16.05 11.39
N ASN A 803 37.74 -16.24 12.71
CA ASN A 803 37.17 -17.42 13.36
C ASN A 803 35.76 -17.11 13.90
N PRO A 804 34.67 -17.58 13.26
CA PRO A 804 33.31 -17.29 13.72
C PRO A 804 32.93 -18.08 14.99
N ASN A 805 33.73 -19.06 15.41
CA ASN A 805 33.46 -19.87 16.61
C ASN A 805 34.20 -19.35 17.86
N MET A 806 34.93 -18.24 17.73
CA MET A 806 35.62 -17.62 18.85
C MET A 806 34.71 -16.61 19.53
N HIS A 807 34.57 -16.71 20.85
CA HIS A 807 33.92 -15.68 21.66
C HIS A 807 34.97 -14.72 22.22
N GLY A 808 35.21 -13.63 21.50
CA GLY A 808 36.10 -12.56 21.91
C GLY A 808 35.43 -11.57 22.87
N VAL A 809 36.24 -10.68 23.45
CA VAL A 809 35.82 -9.82 24.58
C VAL A 809 35.26 -8.46 24.12
N ILE A 810 35.47 -8.08 22.85
CA ILE A 810 35.08 -6.78 22.29
C ILE A 810 34.34 -7.04 20.98
N THR A 811 33.01 -7.13 21.05
CA THR A 811 32.12 -7.22 19.88
C THR A 811 31.56 -5.83 19.57
N THR A 812 31.51 -5.44 18.30
CA THR A 812 31.34 -4.03 17.91
C THR A 812 30.17 -3.79 16.95
N ALA A 813 29.73 -4.82 16.21
CA ALA A 813 28.72 -4.79 15.16
C ALA A 813 28.99 -3.80 14.01
N PHE A 814 30.24 -3.36 13.84
CA PHE A 814 30.68 -2.56 12.71
C PHE A 814 31.15 -3.45 11.56
N ASP A 815 30.82 -3.05 10.34
CA ASP A 815 31.32 -3.63 9.09
C ASP A 815 32.78 -3.22 8.85
N TRP A 816 33.70 -3.75 9.66
CA TRP A 816 35.13 -3.48 9.47
C TRP A 816 35.97 -4.75 9.31
N ALA A 817 35.44 -5.91 9.67
CA ALA A 817 36.19 -7.15 9.67
C ALA A 817 36.23 -7.73 8.25
N PRO A 818 37.39 -7.98 7.64
CA PRO A 818 37.42 -8.59 6.32
C PRO A 818 36.82 -10.00 6.31
N ALA A 819 35.77 -10.21 5.51
CA ALA A 819 35.18 -11.54 5.32
C ALA A 819 36.18 -12.57 4.77
N LYS A 820 37.10 -12.12 3.91
CA LYS A 820 38.15 -12.95 3.31
C LYS A 820 39.53 -12.52 3.79
N LEU A 821 40.35 -13.49 4.17
CA LEU A 821 41.69 -13.27 4.73
C LEU A 821 42.73 -14.05 3.91
N PRO A 822 43.21 -13.50 2.77
CA PRO A 822 43.99 -14.26 1.79
C PRO A 822 45.23 -14.98 2.35
N ILE A 823 45.93 -14.37 3.31
CA ILE A 823 47.12 -14.97 3.94
C ILE A 823 46.71 -16.16 4.81
N ARG A 824 45.73 -15.97 5.69
CA ARG A 824 45.18 -17.03 6.54
C ARG A 824 44.62 -18.17 5.71
N ASP A 825 43.84 -17.84 4.68
CA ASP A 825 43.20 -18.82 3.81
C ASP A 825 44.23 -19.65 3.05
N ALA A 826 45.33 -19.04 2.60
CA ALA A 826 46.44 -19.76 1.98
C ALA A 826 47.13 -20.71 2.97
N VAL A 827 47.38 -20.26 4.20
CA VAL A 827 47.96 -21.09 5.27
C VAL A 827 47.02 -22.26 5.61
N GLY A 828 45.74 -21.99 5.86
CA GLY A 828 44.73 -23.00 6.15
C GLY A 828 44.58 -24.04 5.04
N THR A 829 44.57 -23.59 3.78
CA THR A 829 44.52 -24.47 2.61
C THR A 829 45.77 -25.35 2.51
N LEU A 830 46.96 -24.79 2.75
CA LEU A 830 48.21 -25.54 2.72
C LEU A 830 48.25 -26.61 3.82
N LEU A 831 47.94 -26.23 5.06
CA LEU A 831 47.94 -27.13 6.21
C LEU A 831 46.89 -28.25 6.07
N SER A 832 45.75 -27.97 5.44
CA SER A 832 44.68 -28.94 5.18
C SER A 832 45.05 -30.02 4.16
N LYS A 833 46.08 -29.79 3.33
CA LYS A 833 46.57 -30.75 2.34
C LYS A 833 47.64 -31.70 2.88
N ILE A 834 48.20 -31.43 4.06
CA ILE A 834 49.25 -32.26 4.66
C ILE A 834 48.61 -33.43 5.42
N PRO A 835 48.89 -34.71 5.07
CA PRO A 835 48.13 -35.87 5.54
C PRO A 835 48.00 -36.04 7.07
N ILE A 836 49.04 -35.69 7.83
CA ILE A 836 49.04 -35.81 9.31
C ILE A 836 48.48 -34.54 9.94
N ILE A 837 48.92 -33.37 9.45
CA ILE A 837 48.54 -32.07 10.01
C ILE A 837 47.05 -31.77 9.79
N LYS A 838 46.43 -32.22 8.69
CA LYS A 838 44.99 -32.00 8.44
C LYS A 838 44.08 -32.53 9.55
N HIS A 839 44.49 -33.55 10.30
CA HIS A 839 43.68 -34.13 11.38
C HIS A 839 43.69 -33.30 12.66
N ILE A 840 44.71 -32.44 12.84
CA ILE A 840 44.86 -31.56 14.02
C ILE A 840 44.53 -30.09 13.72
N VAL A 841 44.43 -29.71 12.45
CA VAL A 841 44.04 -28.34 12.05
C VAL A 841 42.56 -28.09 12.43
N PRO A 842 42.24 -27.00 13.16
CA PRO A 842 40.86 -26.64 13.51
C PRO A 842 39.98 -26.44 12.27
N ASN A 843 38.71 -26.86 12.32
CA ASN A 843 37.79 -26.78 11.17
C ASN A 843 37.59 -25.34 10.65
N TRP A 844 37.52 -24.34 11.53
CA TRP A 844 37.42 -22.93 11.16
C TRP A 844 38.63 -22.44 10.34
N LEU A 845 39.83 -23.01 10.56
CA LEU A 845 41.02 -22.65 9.78
C LEU A 845 41.04 -23.36 8.41
N LYS A 846 40.30 -24.46 8.26
CA LYS A 846 40.14 -25.18 6.98
C LYS A 846 39.09 -24.54 6.10
N ASN A 847 38.05 -23.96 6.69
CA ASN A 847 36.93 -23.36 5.98
C ASN A 847 37.23 -21.89 5.70
N THR A 848 37.33 -21.51 4.43
CA THR A 848 37.64 -20.13 4.03
C THR A 848 36.38 -19.31 3.73
N GLN A 849 35.20 -19.86 4.03
CA GLN A 849 33.89 -19.31 3.66
C GLN A 849 32.97 -19.07 4.86
N ASP A 850 33.48 -19.21 6.09
CA ASP A 850 32.68 -19.16 7.32
C ASP A 850 32.59 -17.76 7.96
N TYR A 851 33.33 -16.77 7.45
CA TYR A 851 33.39 -15.43 8.03
C TYR A 851 32.66 -14.33 7.22
N TYR A 852 31.73 -14.73 6.34
CA TYR A 852 30.93 -13.80 5.54
C TYR A 852 29.57 -13.63 6.21
N ASP A 853 29.10 -12.41 6.45
CA ASP A 853 27.77 -12.13 7.01
C ASP A 853 26.65 -12.17 5.97
N GLY A 854 26.99 -12.21 4.67
CA GLY A 854 26.05 -12.48 3.59
C GLY A 854 25.33 -11.27 3.03
N VAL A 855 25.63 -10.07 3.50
CA VAL A 855 24.95 -8.85 3.06
C VAL A 855 26.00 -7.84 2.56
N VAL A 856 25.76 -7.23 1.41
CA VAL A 856 26.72 -6.32 0.74
C VAL A 856 26.26 -4.87 0.86
N ILE A 857 27.19 -3.97 1.18
CA ILE A 857 26.95 -2.53 1.37
C ILE A 857 25.92 -2.31 2.48
N THR A 858 26.08 -3.07 3.57
CA THR A 858 25.19 -3.04 4.73
C THR A 858 25.22 -1.68 5.41
N VAL A 859 26.43 -1.24 5.78
CA VAL A 859 26.63 -0.18 6.76
C VAL A 859 27.71 0.83 6.36
N PHE A 860 28.52 1.34 7.28
CA PHE A 860 29.21 2.62 7.08
C PHE A 860 30.37 2.49 6.11
N LEU A 861 31.27 1.55 6.36
CA LEU A 861 32.44 1.37 5.51
C LEU A 861 32.07 0.80 4.15
N GLY A 862 30.98 0.03 4.08
CA GLY A 862 30.43 -0.49 2.83
C GLY A 862 29.95 0.60 1.87
N ARG A 863 29.41 1.72 2.38
CA ARG A 863 28.82 2.79 1.56
C ARG A 863 29.83 3.69 0.83
N PHE A 864 31.13 3.61 1.12
CA PHE A 864 32.11 4.50 0.48
C PHE A 864 32.16 4.35 -1.05
N GLY A 865 31.88 5.44 -1.77
CA GLY A 865 31.79 5.45 -3.24
C GLY A 865 30.36 5.45 -3.77
N THR A 866 29.38 5.79 -2.96
CA THR A 866 27.97 5.93 -3.36
C THR A 866 27.45 7.35 -3.07
N SER A 867 26.41 7.75 -3.80
CA SER A 867 25.74 9.05 -3.63
C SER A 867 24.21 8.89 -3.63
N TRP A 868 23.53 9.81 -2.96
CA TRP A 868 22.08 9.87 -2.84
C TRP A 868 21.48 10.79 -3.90
N TYR A 869 20.42 10.33 -4.56
CA TYR A 869 19.65 11.11 -5.53
C TYR A 869 18.19 11.17 -5.08
N ASN A 870 17.61 12.38 -5.09
CA ASN A 870 16.25 12.59 -4.65
C ASN A 870 15.21 12.48 -5.79
N GLY A 871 13.93 12.51 -5.43
CA GLY A 871 12.83 12.42 -6.37
C GLY A 871 12.87 13.46 -7.49
N THR A 872 13.26 14.71 -7.20
CA THR A 872 13.34 15.77 -8.23
C THR A 872 14.52 15.55 -9.19
N GLN A 873 15.67 15.09 -8.70
CA GLN A 873 16.80 14.75 -9.57
C GLN A 873 16.50 13.55 -10.48
N ILE A 874 15.71 12.58 -10.00
CA ILE A 874 15.26 11.45 -10.80
C ILE A 874 14.24 11.91 -11.85
N ASP A 875 13.24 12.72 -11.45
CA ASP A 875 12.25 13.33 -12.34
C ASP A 875 12.92 14.11 -13.48
N ASP A 876 13.90 14.97 -13.16
CA ASP A 876 14.67 15.75 -14.15
C ASP A 876 15.47 14.87 -15.14
N ALA A 877 15.89 13.67 -14.71
CA ALA A 877 16.70 12.77 -15.52
C ALA A 877 15.88 11.79 -16.37
N LEU A 878 14.59 11.62 -16.07
CA LEU A 878 13.72 10.69 -16.74
C LEU A 878 12.92 11.35 -17.88
N GLY A 879 12.70 10.58 -18.93
CA GLY A 879 11.80 10.88 -20.04
C GLY A 879 10.59 9.97 -19.97
N ASN A 880 10.21 9.34 -21.08
CA ASN A 880 9.25 8.25 -21.02
C ASN A 880 9.99 6.94 -20.69
N ILE A 881 9.55 6.22 -19.66
CA ILE A 881 10.07 4.89 -19.30
C ILE A 881 9.20 3.75 -19.87
N HIS A 882 8.20 4.05 -20.69
CA HIS A 882 7.55 3.09 -21.59
C HIS A 882 6.82 1.92 -20.90
N SER A 883 5.99 2.19 -19.89
CA SER A 883 5.22 1.15 -19.19
C SER A 883 6.10 0.13 -18.44
N THR A 884 7.28 0.54 -17.96
CA THR A 884 8.15 -0.28 -17.10
C THR A 884 7.46 -0.61 -15.78
N GLY A 885 7.52 -1.87 -15.36
CA GLY A 885 7.21 -2.29 -13.99
C GLY A 885 8.38 -2.07 -13.04
N ILE A 886 8.13 -1.62 -11.82
CA ILE A 886 9.19 -1.30 -10.84
C ILE A 886 9.00 -2.17 -9.60
N SER A 887 10.07 -2.82 -9.14
CA SER A 887 10.07 -3.56 -7.88
C SER A 887 11.32 -3.20 -7.09
N ALA A 888 11.13 -2.59 -5.92
CA ALA A 888 12.20 -1.98 -5.16
C ALA A 888 12.29 -2.53 -3.74
N THR A 889 13.46 -3.08 -3.39
CA THR A 889 13.88 -3.34 -2.02
C THR A 889 14.68 -2.14 -1.56
N SER A 890 13.99 -1.13 -1.03
CA SER A 890 14.57 0.15 -0.61
C SER A 890 13.65 0.87 0.37
N CYS A 891 14.18 1.21 1.54
CA CYS A 891 13.42 1.81 2.63
C CYS A 891 12.73 3.13 2.22
N LEU A 892 11.48 3.33 2.66
CA LEU A 892 10.81 4.63 2.78
C LEU A 892 10.59 5.41 1.48
N ILE A 893 10.62 4.74 0.32
CA ILE A 893 10.47 5.44 -0.97
C ILE A 893 9.01 5.60 -1.41
N ALA A 894 8.08 4.81 -0.87
CA ALA A 894 6.66 4.98 -1.14
C ALA A 894 6.09 6.21 -0.41
N GLY A 895 5.03 6.81 -0.93
CA GLY A 895 4.45 8.05 -0.44
C GLY A 895 5.24 9.32 -0.77
N SER A 896 6.39 9.17 -1.42
CA SER A 896 7.27 10.29 -1.76
C SER A 896 7.02 10.85 -3.16
N TYR A 897 7.63 11.98 -3.49
CA TYR A 897 7.55 12.57 -4.82
C TYR A 897 8.20 11.66 -5.87
N LEU A 898 9.26 10.95 -5.51
CA LEU A 898 9.90 9.93 -6.33
C LEU A 898 8.88 8.90 -6.86
N GLN A 899 7.98 8.42 -6.01
CA GLN A 899 6.97 7.43 -6.40
C GLN A 899 6.08 7.97 -7.52
N VAL A 900 5.51 9.17 -7.32
CA VAL A 900 4.61 9.82 -8.27
C VAL A 900 5.33 10.23 -9.55
N ALA A 901 6.59 10.69 -9.45
CA ALA A 901 7.42 11.01 -10.61
C ALA A 901 7.59 9.77 -11.51
N LEU A 902 7.91 8.62 -10.95
CA LEU A 902 8.03 7.36 -11.71
C LEU A 902 6.72 6.99 -12.42
N VAL A 903 5.56 7.22 -11.80
CA VAL A 903 4.24 7.03 -12.45
C VAL A 903 4.06 7.99 -13.62
N ARG A 904 4.39 9.28 -13.45
CA ARG A 904 4.28 10.30 -14.50
C ARG A 904 5.20 10.02 -15.69
N HIS A 905 6.38 9.47 -15.45
CA HIS A 905 7.31 9.06 -16.49
C HIS A 905 6.91 7.78 -17.22
N GLY A 906 5.93 7.01 -16.72
CA GLY A 906 5.41 5.86 -17.43
C GLY A 906 5.43 4.55 -16.68
N SER A 907 5.69 4.52 -15.37
CA SER A 907 5.59 3.28 -14.60
C SER A 907 4.16 2.72 -14.64
N VAL A 908 4.02 1.40 -14.78
CA VAL A 908 2.70 0.73 -14.87
C VAL A 908 2.27 0.06 -13.56
N PHE A 909 3.22 -0.46 -12.78
CA PHE A 909 3.02 -0.91 -11.40
C PHE A 909 4.31 -0.68 -10.62
N GLN A 910 4.19 -0.61 -9.29
CA GLN A 910 5.30 -0.43 -8.38
C GLN A 910 5.11 -1.31 -7.14
N ILE A 911 6.14 -2.05 -6.72
CA ILE A 911 6.20 -2.69 -5.40
C ILE A 911 7.26 -1.94 -4.60
N MET A 912 6.84 -1.25 -3.54
CA MET A 912 7.68 -0.28 -2.81
C MET A 912 7.37 -0.23 -1.32
N ASP A 913 8.39 0.06 -0.51
CA ASP A 913 8.29 0.17 0.94
C ASP A 913 7.91 1.60 1.37
N PRO A 914 6.79 1.79 2.09
CA PRO A 914 6.54 3.02 2.82
C PRO A 914 7.25 3.08 4.18
N TRP A 915 7.74 1.95 4.67
CA TRP A 915 8.50 1.83 5.94
C TRP A 915 9.92 1.33 5.66
N ALA A 916 10.64 0.89 6.69
CA ALA A 916 11.93 0.23 6.47
C ALA A 916 11.73 -1.11 5.73
N THR A 917 12.85 -1.69 5.28
CA THR A 917 12.91 -2.94 4.51
C THR A 917 13.92 -3.85 5.19
N SER A 918 13.59 -5.11 5.47
CA SER A 918 14.50 -6.07 6.09
C SER A 918 15.57 -6.58 5.11
N TRP A 919 16.59 -7.25 5.64
CA TRP A 919 17.57 -7.98 4.81
C TRP A 919 16.90 -9.11 4.03
N TYR A 920 15.84 -9.69 4.59
CA TYR A 920 15.16 -10.84 3.99
C TYR A 920 14.24 -10.49 2.82
N SER A 921 14.12 -9.21 2.47
CA SER A 921 13.39 -8.73 1.29
C SER A 921 13.83 -9.37 -0.03
N ASP A 922 15.06 -9.89 -0.11
CA ASP A 922 15.54 -10.59 -1.30
C ASP A 922 14.70 -11.83 -1.65
N ILE A 923 14.01 -12.43 -0.66
CA ILE A 923 13.08 -13.53 -0.89
C ILE A 923 11.91 -13.10 -1.77
N TRP A 924 11.17 -12.05 -1.37
CA TRP A 924 9.99 -11.62 -2.14
C TRP A 924 10.40 -10.92 -3.44
N GLN A 925 11.52 -10.19 -3.46
CA GLN A 925 12.05 -9.59 -4.69
C GLN A 925 12.42 -10.68 -5.72
N GLY A 926 13.01 -11.79 -5.26
CA GLY A 926 13.28 -12.96 -6.10
C GLY A 926 12.02 -13.67 -6.60
N MET A 927 10.89 -13.56 -5.87
CA MET A 927 9.59 -14.09 -6.32
C MET A 927 9.02 -13.33 -7.51
N VAL A 928 9.41 -12.07 -7.74
CA VAL A 928 8.90 -11.25 -8.86
C VAL A 928 9.22 -11.88 -10.22
N PRO A 929 10.49 -12.06 -10.63
CA PRO A 929 10.79 -12.71 -11.89
C PRO A 929 10.34 -14.18 -11.92
N ARG A 930 10.34 -14.88 -10.77
CA ARG A 930 9.86 -16.28 -10.67
C ARG A 930 8.38 -16.39 -11.01
N GLY A 931 7.53 -15.57 -10.39
CA GLY A 931 6.10 -15.61 -10.59
C GLY A 931 5.66 -15.09 -11.95
N ILE A 932 6.37 -14.10 -12.52
CA ILE A 932 6.15 -13.67 -13.91
C ILE A 932 6.39 -14.84 -14.87
N ALA A 933 7.48 -15.61 -14.68
CA ALA A 933 7.75 -16.81 -15.49
C ALA A 933 6.66 -17.89 -15.35
N LEU A 934 6.07 -18.02 -14.15
CA LEU A 934 4.95 -18.93 -13.88
C LEU A 934 3.59 -18.41 -14.40
N GLY A 935 3.57 -17.24 -15.05
CA GLY A 935 2.33 -16.64 -15.53
C GLY A 935 1.41 -16.25 -14.40
N LYS A 936 1.94 -15.64 -13.34
CA LYS A 936 1.16 -15.05 -12.24
C LYS A 936 0.88 -13.57 -12.49
N THR A 937 -0.19 -13.08 -11.91
CA THR A 937 -0.48 -11.64 -11.76
C THR A 937 0.46 -11.02 -10.72
N ILE A 938 0.65 -9.70 -10.76
CA ILE A 938 1.50 -9.02 -9.77
C ILE A 938 0.95 -9.11 -8.34
N GLY A 939 -0.38 -9.18 -8.16
CA GLY A 939 -1.01 -9.38 -6.86
C GLY A 939 -0.74 -10.76 -6.27
N GLU A 940 -0.73 -11.81 -7.09
CA GLU A 940 -0.33 -13.17 -6.68
C GLU A 940 1.12 -13.22 -6.24
N ILE A 941 2.00 -12.61 -7.03
CA ILE A 941 3.44 -12.52 -6.75
C ILE A 941 3.69 -11.81 -5.42
N TYR A 942 3.05 -10.65 -5.24
CA TYR A 942 3.15 -9.85 -4.03
C TYR A 942 2.63 -10.63 -2.82
N SER A 943 1.39 -11.15 -2.86
CA SER A 943 0.80 -11.94 -1.76
C SER A 943 1.68 -13.15 -1.37
N GLU A 944 2.17 -13.91 -2.36
CA GLU A 944 3.06 -15.05 -2.11
C GLU A 944 4.40 -14.66 -1.50
N GLY A 945 4.99 -13.55 -1.96
CA GLY A 945 6.23 -13.02 -1.40
C GLY A 945 6.07 -12.63 0.07
N LEU A 946 5.02 -11.88 0.40
CA LEU A 946 4.78 -11.39 1.76
C LEU A 946 4.44 -12.52 2.73
N LYS A 947 3.74 -13.57 2.27
CA LYS A 947 3.53 -14.81 3.05
C LYS A 947 4.83 -15.43 3.54
N LYS A 948 5.95 -15.24 2.83
CA LYS A 948 7.26 -15.78 3.22
C LYS A 948 8.00 -14.93 4.25
N VAL A 949 7.76 -13.61 4.29
CA VAL A 949 8.68 -12.69 5.00
C VAL A 949 8.02 -11.76 6.01
N GLY A 950 6.68 -11.65 6.06
CA GLY A 950 6.01 -10.65 6.89
C GLY A 950 4.80 -11.16 7.65
N ILE A 951 4.27 -10.27 8.50
CA ILE A 951 3.03 -10.47 9.25
C ILE A 951 1.84 -10.50 8.27
N LEU A 952 0.95 -11.48 8.42
CA LEU A 952 -0.35 -11.49 7.75
C LEU A 952 -1.42 -11.32 8.83
N TYR A 953 -1.92 -10.09 8.94
CA TYR A 953 -2.70 -9.66 10.09
C TYR A 953 -4.01 -10.44 10.21
N ILE A 954 -4.74 -10.59 9.10
CA ILE A 954 -6.14 -11.05 9.13
C ILE A 954 -6.38 -12.39 8.44
N THR A 955 -5.34 -13.18 8.21
CA THR A 955 -5.51 -14.58 7.79
C THR A 955 -6.17 -15.39 8.91
N GLU A 956 -6.71 -16.56 8.58
CA GLU A 956 -7.37 -17.44 9.56
C GLU A 956 -6.60 -18.77 9.67
N PRO A 957 -5.78 -18.99 10.72
CA PRO A 957 -5.39 -18.02 11.77
C PRO A 957 -4.40 -16.95 11.27
N PRO A 958 -4.22 -15.83 12.02
CA PRO A 958 -3.20 -14.83 11.71
C PRO A 958 -1.78 -15.40 11.67
N GLN A 959 -0.95 -14.89 10.77
CA GLN A 959 0.48 -15.20 10.72
C GLN A 959 1.27 -14.10 11.43
N TRP A 960 1.64 -14.34 12.69
CA TRP A 960 2.55 -13.46 13.42
C TRP A 960 3.99 -13.71 13.02
N TRP A 961 4.77 -12.64 12.96
CA TRP A 961 6.16 -12.67 12.57
C TRP A 961 6.94 -11.62 13.35
N TRP A 962 8.18 -11.94 13.69
CA TRP A 962 9.02 -11.11 14.54
C TRP A 962 9.65 -9.92 13.80
N ASP A 963 9.60 -9.90 12.47
CA ASP A 963 10.12 -8.86 11.58
C ASP A 963 8.96 -8.05 10.96
N LEU A 964 8.80 -6.81 11.42
CA LEU A 964 7.84 -5.79 11.02
C LEU A 964 8.39 -4.94 9.86
N MET A 965 9.67 -5.03 9.52
CA MET A 965 10.25 -4.27 8.40
C MET A 965 9.87 -4.81 7.03
N GLU A 966 9.07 -5.86 6.91
CA GLU A 966 8.51 -6.34 5.64
C GLU A 966 7.05 -5.88 5.47
N ASN A 967 6.88 -4.55 5.51
CA ASN A 967 5.62 -3.84 5.28
C ASN A 967 5.54 -3.18 3.89
N VAL A 968 6.14 -3.81 2.89
CA VAL A 968 6.06 -3.40 1.48
C VAL A 968 4.61 -3.36 0.98
N CYS A 969 4.29 -2.43 0.07
CA CYS A 969 2.98 -2.30 -0.57
C CYS A 969 3.06 -2.49 -2.09
N LEU A 970 1.98 -3.02 -2.68
CA LEU A 970 1.77 -3.05 -4.12
C LEU A 970 0.95 -1.82 -4.57
N PHE A 971 1.46 -1.13 -5.58
CA PHE A 971 0.79 -0.02 -6.24
C PHE A 971 0.53 -0.34 -7.72
N GLY A 972 -0.73 -0.25 -8.12
CA GLY A 972 -1.28 -0.75 -9.38
C GLY A 972 -2.39 -1.78 -9.17
N ASP A 973 -2.99 -2.23 -10.27
CA ASP A 973 -4.01 -3.29 -10.24
C ASP A 973 -3.35 -4.65 -9.97
N PRO A 974 -3.73 -5.38 -8.90
CA PRO A 974 -3.21 -6.71 -8.59
C PRO A 974 -3.45 -7.74 -9.69
N LYS A 975 -4.41 -7.54 -10.61
CA LYS A 975 -4.66 -8.45 -11.75
C LYS A 975 -3.72 -8.24 -12.92
N LEU A 976 -2.89 -7.19 -12.92
CA LEU A 976 -1.95 -6.94 -14.01
C LEU A 976 -0.99 -8.12 -14.18
N ARG A 977 -0.84 -8.56 -15.43
CA ARG A 977 0.13 -9.56 -15.86
C ARG A 977 1.26 -8.87 -16.59
N VAL A 978 2.49 -9.05 -16.14
CA VAL A 978 3.67 -8.50 -16.83
C VAL A 978 3.95 -9.36 -18.06
N TRP A 979 4.02 -8.76 -19.24
CA TRP A 979 4.26 -9.48 -20.49
C TRP A 979 5.59 -10.22 -20.46
N THR A 980 5.59 -11.52 -20.76
CA THR A 980 6.79 -12.37 -20.80
C THR A 980 7.01 -12.98 -22.20
N PRO A 981 8.25 -13.04 -22.71
CA PRO A 981 8.55 -13.64 -24.00
C PRO A 981 8.56 -15.18 -23.99
N SER A 982 8.88 -15.80 -22.86
CA SER A 982 8.92 -17.26 -22.72
C SER A 982 7.55 -17.83 -22.41
N THR A 983 7.23 -18.96 -23.04
CA THR A 983 6.04 -19.78 -22.74
C THR A 983 6.42 -21.13 -22.12
N GLU A 984 7.67 -21.32 -21.66
CA GLU A 984 8.18 -22.63 -21.21
C GLU A 984 7.43 -23.14 -19.97
N TYR A 985 7.13 -22.25 -19.02
CA TYR A 985 6.52 -22.60 -17.73
C TYR A 985 5.05 -22.22 -17.65
N SER A 986 4.64 -21.18 -18.37
CA SER A 986 3.25 -20.74 -18.53
C SER A 986 3.16 -19.82 -19.73
N ASP A 987 2.03 -19.83 -20.44
CA ASP A 987 1.69 -18.90 -21.52
C ASP A 987 0.75 -17.77 -21.06
N ALA A 988 0.28 -17.79 -19.81
CA ALA A 988 -0.72 -16.84 -19.30
C ALA A 988 -0.26 -15.37 -19.34
N ASN A 989 1.05 -15.12 -19.27
CA ASN A 989 1.64 -13.78 -19.36
C ASN A 989 2.23 -13.50 -20.76
N HIS A 990 1.97 -14.34 -21.74
CA HIS A 990 2.45 -14.17 -23.11
C HIS A 990 1.28 -13.88 -24.05
N TRP A 991 1.38 -12.78 -24.78
CA TRP A 991 0.49 -12.47 -25.88
C TRP A 991 1.28 -11.73 -26.97
N LYS A 992 0.70 -11.62 -28.16
CA LYS A 992 1.30 -10.98 -29.32
C LYS A 992 0.59 -9.68 -29.65
N ARG A 993 1.24 -8.85 -30.46
CA ARG A 993 0.68 -7.56 -30.91
C ARG A 993 -0.64 -7.77 -31.64
N GLU A 994 -0.79 -8.88 -32.36
CA GLU A 994 -2.02 -9.23 -33.09
C GLU A 994 -3.19 -9.51 -32.15
N ASP A 995 -2.94 -10.00 -30.94
CA ASP A 995 -3.97 -10.37 -29.95
C ASP A 995 -4.63 -9.13 -29.30
N VAL A 996 -3.97 -7.97 -29.39
CA VAL A 996 -4.35 -6.72 -28.72
C VAL A 996 -4.52 -5.56 -29.70
N GLN A 997 -4.84 -5.86 -30.97
CA GLN A 997 -5.09 -4.81 -31.95
C GLN A 997 -6.31 -3.99 -31.58
N PRO A 998 -6.23 -2.65 -31.67
CA PRO A 998 -7.41 -1.81 -31.48
C PRO A 998 -8.43 -2.13 -32.57
N LEU A 999 -9.71 -2.01 -32.23
CA LEU A 999 -10.78 -2.05 -33.22
C LEU A 999 -10.56 -0.91 -34.22
N LYS A 1000 -10.35 -1.25 -35.50
CA LYS A 1000 -10.13 -0.28 -36.58
C LYS A 1000 -11.40 -0.10 -37.38
N TRP A 1001 -11.78 1.15 -37.60
CA TRP A 1001 -12.80 1.50 -38.58
C TRP A 1001 -12.16 1.66 -39.96
N ASP A 1002 -12.64 0.93 -40.95
CA ASP A 1002 -12.15 1.02 -42.33
C ASP A 1002 -12.90 2.07 -43.17
N GLY A 1003 -13.86 2.78 -42.55
CA GLY A 1003 -14.67 3.81 -43.19
C GLY A 1003 -15.79 3.28 -44.08
N LYS A 1004 -16.03 1.96 -44.13
CA LYS A 1004 -17.04 1.35 -45.01
C LYS A 1004 -18.32 0.94 -44.30
N GLU A 1005 -18.21 0.43 -43.07
CA GLU A 1005 -19.35 -0.03 -42.29
C GLU A 1005 -19.38 0.63 -40.91
N GLU A 1006 -20.56 0.99 -40.42
CA GLU A 1006 -20.72 1.52 -39.07
C GLU A 1006 -20.42 0.41 -38.04
N LEU A 1007 -19.48 0.65 -37.13
CA LEU A 1007 -19.16 -0.29 -36.06
C LEU A 1007 -19.98 0.04 -34.81
N TYR A 1008 -20.81 -0.90 -34.37
CA TYR A 1008 -21.67 -0.70 -33.21
C TYR A 1008 -21.89 -1.96 -32.37
N VAL A 1009 -22.24 -1.76 -31.11
CA VAL A 1009 -22.65 -2.81 -30.16
C VAL A 1009 -24.00 -2.43 -29.56
N ASP A 1010 -25.07 -3.10 -29.97
CA ASP A 1010 -26.45 -2.88 -29.48
C ASP A 1010 -26.90 -1.40 -29.49
N GLY A 1011 -26.50 -0.67 -30.53
CA GLY A 1011 -26.82 0.75 -30.73
C GLY A 1011 -25.74 1.73 -30.24
N HIS A 1012 -24.73 1.26 -29.50
CA HIS A 1012 -23.52 2.02 -29.18
C HIS A 1012 -22.63 2.12 -30.41
N MET A 1013 -22.50 3.30 -30.99
CA MET A 1013 -21.71 3.61 -32.18
C MET A 1013 -20.29 4.01 -31.77
N LEU A 1014 -19.34 3.08 -31.87
CA LEU A 1014 -17.97 3.27 -31.36
C LEU A 1014 -17.19 4.43 -32.00
N PHE A 1015 -17.66 4.91 -33.17
CA PHE A 1015 -17.09 6.06 -33.89
C PHE A 1015 -18.08 7.20 -34.09
N GLY A 1016 -19.17 7.22 -33.31
CA GLY A 1016 -20.18 8.25 -33.33
C GLY A 1016 -21.45 7.88 -34.12
N ALA A 1017 -22.59 8.33 -33.62
CA ALA A 1017 -23.91 8.09 -34.20
C ALA A 1017 -24.29 9.15 -35.23
N SER A 1018 -24.80 8.69 -36.37
CA SER A 1018 -25.23 9.54 -37.50
C SER A 1018 -26.75 9.71 -37.57
N ALA A 1019 -27.50 8.76 -36.99
CA ALA A 1019 -28.97 8.70 -37.04
C ALA A 1019 -29.54 8.11 -35.73
N TYR A 1020 -30.85 8.28 -35.52
CA TYR A 1020 -31.56 7.79 -34.34
C TYR A 1020 -32.87 7.09 -34.75
N PRO A 1021 -32.79 5.85 -35.26
CA PRO A 1021 -33.90 5.18 -35.93
C PRO A 1021 -35.06 4.84 -35.00
N HIS A 1022 -34.81 4.76 -33.69
CA HIS A 1022 -35.80 4.40 -32.67
C HIS A 1022 -36.37 5.61 -31.92
N ALA A 1023 -36.09 6.82 -32.41
CA ALA A 1023 -36.63 8.04 -31.82
C ALA A 1023 -38.17 7.98 -31.75
N ARG A 1024 -38.71 8.27 -30.57
CA ARG A 1024 -40.16 8.32 -30.31
C ARG A 1024 -40.58 9.75 -30.06
N SER A 1025 -41.84 10.06 -30.36
CA SER A 1025 -42.48 11.31 -29.94
C SER A 1025 -43.24 11.11 -28.63
N GLU A 1026 -43.36 12.16 -27.83
CA GLU A 1026 -44.32 12.19 -26.71
C GLU A 1026 -45.72 11.79 -27.20
N LEU A 1027 -46.43 10.99 -26.41
CA LEU A 1027 -47.82 10.66 -26.68
C LEU A 1027 -48.64 11.96 -26.69
N ASN A 1028 -49.16 12.35 -27.85
CA ASN A 1028 -49.96 13.56 -27.98
C ASN A 1028 -51.30 13.36 -27.25
N VAL A 1029 -51.36 13.80 -25.98
CA VAL A 1029 -52.53 13.69 -25.12
C VAL A 1029 -53.73 14.42 -25.72
N GLN A 1030 -53.53 15.51 -26.49
CA GLN A 1030 -54.62 16.17 -27.21
C GLN A 1030 -55.18 15.28 -28.32
N LEU A 1031 -54.35 14.50 -29.01
CA LEU A 1031 -54.79 13.53 -30.00
C LEU A 1031 -55.57 12.38 -29.34
N ILE A 1032 -55.14 11.90 -28.18
CA ILE A 1032 -55.84 10.84 -27.42
C ILE A 1032 -57.15 11.35 -26.87
N VAL A 1033 -57.19 12.54 -26.26
CA VAL A 1033 -58.42 13.19 -25.78
C VAL A 1033 -59.34 13.49 -26.96
N ALA A 1034 -58.82 13.91 -28.12
CA ALA A 1034 -59.60 14.09 -29.33
C ALA A 1034 -60.16 12.77 -29.85
N VAL A 1035 -59.38 11.68 -29.85
CA VAL A 1035 -59.82 10.34 -30.25
C VAL A 1035 -60.87 9.80 -29.27
N ILE A 1036 -60.68 9.97 -27.96
CA ILE A 1036 -61.66 9.59 -26.93
C ILE A 1036 -62.93 10.43 -27.07
N ALA A 1037 -62.82 11.73 -27.33
CA ALA A 1037 -63.95 12.62 -27.59
C ALA A 1037 -64.69 12.24 -28.87
N VAL A 1038 -63.97 11.87 -29.94
CA VAL A 1038 -64.56 11.36 -31.19
C VAL A 1038 -65.25 10.01 -30.96
N ILE A 1039 -64.65 9.09 -30.20
CA ILE A 1039 -65.27 7.81 -29.83
C ILE A 1039 -66.54 8.06 -29.00
N LEU A 1040 -66.49 8.98 -28.03
CA LEU A 1040 -67.66 9.40 -27.24
C LEU A 1040 -68.75 10.00 -28.13
N ILE A 1041 -68.40 10.85 -29.10
CA ILE A 1041 -69.34 11.41 -30.07
C ILE A 1041 -69.93 10.31 -30.95
N VAL A 1042 -69.13 9.36 -31.45
CA VAL A 1042 -69.61 8.22 -32.24
C VAL A 1042 -70.54 7.34 -31.43
N VAL A 1043 -70.22 7.07 -30.16
CA VAL A 1043 -71.09 6.33 -29.23
C VAL A 1043 -72.39 7.10 -28.98
N LEU A 1044 -72.34 8.41 -28.74
CA LEU A 1044 -73.52 9.26 -28.53
C LEU A 1044 -74.40 9.36 -29.79
N VAL A 1045 -73.80 9.45 -30.98
CA VAL A 1045 -74.50 9.41 -32.27
C VAL A 1045 -75.11 8.04 -32.50
N SER A 1046 -74.40 6.96 -32.18
CA SER A 1046 -74.93 5.58 -32.27
C SER A 1046 -76.12 5.35 -31.33
N ILE A 1047 -76.03 5.87 -30.10
CA ILE A 1047 -77.13 5.88 -29.13
C ILE A 1047 -78.28 6.75 -29.63
N GLY A 1048 -78.02 7.93 -30.18
CA GLY A 1048 -79.02 8.82 -30.77
C GLY A 1048 -79.75 8.21 -31.97
N VAL A 1049 -79.03 7.53 -32.87
CA VAL A 1049 -79.59 6.80 -34.02
C VAL A 1049 -80.40 5.58 -33.55
N SER A 1050 -79.95 4.89 -32.51
CA SER A 1050 -80.70 3.78 -31.90
C SER A 1050 -81.98 4.25 -31.21
N LEU A 1051 -81.95 5.40 -30.53
CA LEU A 1051 -83.11 6.06 -29.92
C LEU A 1051 -84.09 6.60 -30.97
N LEU A 1052 -83.60 7.14 -32.08
CA LEU A 1052 -84.42 7.58 -33.22
C LEU A 1052 -85.07 6.39 -33.94
N LYS A 1053 -84.36 5.26 -34.13
CA LYS A 1053 -84.96 4.01 -34.62
C LYS A 1053 -86.01 3.45 -33.66
N LYS A 1054 -85.83 3.59 -32.34
CA LYS A 1054 -86.84 3.25 -31.32
C LYS A 1054 -88.06 4.19 -31.34
N LYS A 1055 -87.87 5.45 -31.74
CA LYS A 1055 -88.95 6.45 -31.88
C LYS A 1055 -89.73 6.25 -33.19
N GLU A 1056 -89.07 5.86 -34.27
CA GLU A 1056 -89.71 5.42 -35.52
C GLU A 1056 -90.43 4.08 -35.38
N SER A 1057 -89.91 3.14 -34.58
CA SER A 1057 -90.63 1.89 -34.28
C SER A 1057 -91.88 2.13 -33.41
N LYS A 1058 -91.81 3.04 -32.43
CA LYS A 1058 -92.99 3.47 -31.65
C LYS A 1058 -94.01 4.28 -32.47
N ASN A 1059 -93.57 5.11 -33.42
CA ASN A 1059 -94.49 5.82 -34.31
C ASN A 1059 -95.12 4.90 -35.36
N LYS A 1060 -94.44 3.84 -35.82
CA LYS A 1060 -95.05 2.77 -36.66
C LYS A 1060 -96.03 1.88 -35.89
N GLU A 1061 -95.91 1.73 -34.58
CA GLU A 1061 -96.92 1.06 -33.74
C GLU A 1061 -98.16 1.93 -33.45
N SER A 1062 -98.01 3.26 -33.41
CA SER A 1062 -99.15 4.18 -33.23
C SER A 1062 -99.99 4.40 -34.50
N GLY A 1063 -99.41 4.15 -35.69
CA GLY A 1063 -100.09 4.30 -36.99
C GLY A 1063 -100.92 3.10 -37.46
N LYS A 1064 -100.83 1.94 -36.80
CA LYS A 1064 -101.57 0.70 -37.18
C LYS A 1064 -102.78 0.39 -36.31
N ARG A 1065 -103.19 1.28 -35.41
CA ARG A 1065 -104.38 1.11 -34.54
C ARG A 1065 -105.57 1.98 -34.96
N LYS A 1066 -105.85 2.04 -36.27
CA LYS A 1066 -107.13 2.55 -36.81
C LYS A 1066 -107.54 1.79 -38.10
N THR A 1067 -107.60 0.45 -38.05
CA THR A 1067 -108.47 -0.33 -38.95
C THR A 1067 -108.60 -1.78 -38.47
N ALA A 1068 -109.86 -2.23 -38.30
CA ALA A 1068 -110.37 -3.59 -38.02
C ALA A 1068 -110.05 -4.16 -36.62
N THR A 1069 -110.97 -4.56 -35.73
CA THR A 1069 -112.36 -5.06 -35.84
C THR A 1069 -112.56 -6.19 -36.86
N ARG A 1070 -112.16 -7.43 -36.50
CA ARG A 1070 -113.04 -8.64 -36.43
C ARG A 1070 -112.22 -9.96 -36.32
N GLY A 1071 -112.68 -10.87 -35.45
CA GLY A 1071 -112.39 -12.33 -35.46
C GLY A 1071 -111.24 -12.77 -34.55
N LYS A 1072 -111.39 -13.21 -33.28
CA LYS A 1072 -112.15 -14.31 -32.62
C LYS A 1072 -111.52 -15.71 -32.76
N ARG A 1073 -111.10 -16.28 -31.61
CA ARG A 1073 -110.90 -17.73 -31.24
C ARG A 1073 -109.74 -18.46 -31.94
N LYS A 1074 -108.96 -19.38 -31.35
CA LYS A 1074 -109.22 -20.43 -30.34
C LYS A 1074 -107.86 -21.04 -29.90
N ARG A 1075 -107.89 -21.65 -28.70
CA ARG A 1075 -106.93 -22.57 -28.05
C ARG A 1075 -105.69 -21.97 -27.41
#